data_AF-A0A963SGA2-F1
#
_entry.id   AF-A0A963SGA2-F1
#
_cell.length_a   1.000
_cell.length_b   1.000
_cell.length_c   1.000
_cell.angle_alpha   90.00
_cell.angle_beta   90.00
_cell.angle_gamma   90.00
#
_symmetry.space_group_name_H-M   'P 1'
#
loop_
_entity.id
_entity.type
_entity.pdbx_description
1 polymer ?
#
loop_
_entity_poly.entity_id
_entity_poly.type
_entity_poly.pdbx_seq_one_letter_code
_entity_poly.pdbx_strand_id
1 'polypeptide(L)'
;MASAAAPEQGSFLANLLRDRRVVLSVLLTSVVAIFFWTQSRYPALNQKAAMGGDTNMSGIAFDEVLEWVPDSGLLWDITVNTVNWIYTNWKGMTFGVLFAACALTLLGLIERRGFNNRFANAALGAAIGTPLGVCVNCAAPIARGLHSAGMRLETTLSALVASPTLNVIVVSMSFALLPLHMATLKLVGALAFVLIGVPMLTRIFHPDGMDDAALSRMQGKVDDRRGWIARKLEALRPLPVPASDVDSWPKAFVWLAKTFSRNLLFIIAVTVPMMLLAGALGAILITFFDFDDFRRAIGVPTSIPTILLAMGFIAAVCIFLPVPIAFDVILAVILINAGWPVRYVMPLLFALGCYSVYSMMIVGRAISWRISLAMMASLAALAVVLGVAANWIDKTVQEDRHEANIAFLANAKSLRIAPGEVSQSFAKLDRDAIPAVDYVPVALAVEHDGPGAVQVSQIAPLNAPSTGAEKGFTRLMGNEIGLDLPPKTTGFEVLEPYTFFWGLAAGDTTGDGWVDIVLARSGAIGGLAYFRNVGGEFKQVPLSLGPVDGQFVGTVMLSDLNGDARPDMLVSAFLQGTHIFWNRDGEFSWEDRVDLDNGEAGLVGAPGFADLDNDGDLDILAANWTIGTSANNGNPYLLSSQDRIFWNDGKGGFETQVLTGVPGESLTSLIEDIDGNGLPDLIIGDDVSTADKIYLNQGDRKFRLARKSDGIVPYLTRTSMSVDMGDTDNDLVDEFYVAQIAWDNWR
;
A
#
# COMPACT_ATOMS: atom_id res chain seq x y z
N MET A 1 25.72 -53.89 58.36
CA MET A 1 25.57 -52.58 57.70
C MET A 1 26.40 -52.58 56.42
N ALA A 2 25.75 -52.68 55.27
CA ALA A 2 26.34 -52.38 53.97
C ALA A 2 25.32 -51.50 53.25
N SER A 3 25.64 -50.22 53.10
CA SER A 3 24.75 -49.21 52.53
C SER A 3 24.73 -49.34 51.01
N ALA A 4 23.54 -49.50 50.46
CA ALA A 4 23.28 -49.30 49.04
C ALA A 4 23.51 -47.82 48.68
N ALA A 5 24.40 -47.57 47.73
CA ALA A 5 24.65 -46.24 47.18
C ALA A 5 23.47 -45.81 46.28
N ALA A 6 22.98 -44.59 46.50
CA ALA A 6 21.98 -43.94 45.66
C ALA A 6 22.60 -43.51 44.32
N PRO A 7 21.86 -43.55 43.18
CA PRO A 7 22.39 -43.10 41.90
C PRO A 7 22.43 -41.57 41.83
N GLU A 8 23.57 -41.02 41.39
CA GLU A 8 23.79 -39.60 41.13
C GLU A 8 22.82 -39.05 40.07
N GLN A 9 22.07 -38.01 40.43
CA GLN A 9 21.29 -37.21 39.50
C GLN A 9 22.20 -36.24 38.73
N GLY A 10 22.80 -36.71 37.63
CA GLY A 10 23.43 -35.83 36.64
C GLY A 10 22.38 -34.93 35.96
N SER A 11 22.70 -33.64 35.76
CA SER A 11 21.77 -32.68 35.13
C SER A 11 21.28 -33.20 33.77
N PHE A 12 19.97 -33.06 33.50
CA PHE A 12 19.33 -33.49 32.25
C PHE A 12 20.08 -33.01 31.00
N LEU A 13 20.58 -31.78 31.03
CA LEU A 13 21.39 -31.18 29.96
C LEU A 13 22.74 -31.89 29.75
N ALA A 14 23.42 -32.29 30.83
CA ALA A 14 24.69 -33.01 30.75
C ALA A 14 24.53 -34.42 30.16
N ASN A 15 23.40 -35.09 30.46
CA ASN A 15 23.08 -36.39 29.86
C ASN A 15 22.65 -36.28 28.39
N LEU A 16 21.93 -35.22 28.02
CA LEU A 16 21.50 -34.95 26.64
C LEU A 16 22.69 -34.61 25.72
N LEU A 17 23.64 -33.80 26.21
CA LEU A 17 24.86 -33.43 25.47
C LEU A 17 25.87 -34.59 25.36
N ARG A 18 25.68 -35.67 26.13
CA ARG A 18 26.54 -36.87 26.06
C ARG A 18 26.20 -37.77 24.86
N ASP A 19 24.98 -37.68 24.34
CA ASP A 19 24.56 -38.41 23.14
C ASP A 19 25.07 -37.70 21.88
N ARG A 20 26.06 -38.33 21.23
CA ARG A 20 26.68 -37.82 20.00
C ARG A 20 25.67 -37.61 18.87
N ARG A 21 24.55 -38.35 18.86
CA ARG A 21 23.48 -38.20 17.87
C ARG A 21 22.73 -36.89 18.06
N VAL A 22 22.46 -36.51 19.30
CA VAL A 22 21.80 -35.24 19.64
C VAL A 22 22.71 -34.09 19.24
N VAL A 23 24.00 -34.16 19.60
CA VAL A 23 24.98 -33.11 19.25
C VAL A 23 25.05 -32.90 17.73
N LEU A 24 25.20 -33.96 16.94
CA LEU A 24 25.25 -33.85 15.48
C LEU A 24 23.92 -33.36 14.88
N SER A 25 22.78 -33.78 15.43
CA SER A 25 21.46 -33.34 14.95
C SER A 25 21.20 -31.87 15.27
N VAL A 26 21.60 -31.39 16.46
CA VAL A 26 21.55 -29.97 16.84
C VAL A 26 22.48 -29.16 15.95
N LEU A 27 23.69 -29.63 15.69
CA LEU A 27 24.64 -28.95 14.80
C LEU A 27 24.08 -28.82 13.38
N LEU A 28 23.57 -29.91 12.79
CA LEU A 28 22.94 -29.88 11.46
C LEU A 28 21.77 -28.89 11.42
N THR A 29 20.87 -28.96 12.41
CA THR A 29 19.71 -28.07 12.50
C THR A 29 20.14 -26.61 12.62
N SER A 30 21.18 -26.33 13.41
CA SER A 30 21.71 -24.98 13.62
C SER A 30 22.36 -24.42 12.36
N VAL A 31 23.14 -25.23 11.64
CA VAL A 31 23.77 -24.82 10.36
C VAL A 31 22.70 -24.51 9.32
N VAL A 32 21.69 -25.37 9.17
CA VAL A 32 20.57 -25.13 8.24
C VAL A 32 19.81 -23.86 8.63
N ALA A 33 19.53 -23.66 9.93
CA ALA A 33 18.83 -22.47 10.41
C ALA A 33 19.63 -21.18 10.18
N ILE A 34 20.92 -21.16 10.55
CA ILE A 34 21.79 -19.97 10.38
C ILE A 34 21.91 -19.62 8.91
N PHE A 35 22.16 -20.60 8.04
CA PHE A 35 22.25 -20.37 6.60
C PHE A 35 20.93 -19.85 6.03
N PHE A 36 19.81 -20.46 6.40
CA PHE A 36 18.48 -20.01 5.97
C PHE A 36 18.22 -18.55 6.33
N TRP A 37 18.42 -18.19 7.60
CA TRP A 37 18.14 -16.85 8.10
C TRP A 37 19.09 -15.81 7.51
N THR A 38 20.39 -16.06 7.53
CA THR A 38 21.41 -15.07 7.15
C THR A 38 21.57 -14.90 5.65
N GLN A 39 21.49 -15.98 4.87
CA GLN A 39 21.80 -15.94 3.44
C GLN A 39 20.57 -15.84 2.55
N SER A 40 19.39 -16.24 3.04
CA SER A 40 18.18 -16.29 2.21
C SER A 40 17.06 -15.41 2.75
N ARG A 41 16.69 -15.59 4.02
CA ARG A 41 15.40 -15.11 4.51
C ARG A 41 15.37 -13.65 4.91
N TYR A 42 16.30 -13.21 5.78
CA TYR A 42 16.37 -11.80 6.18
C TYR A 42 16.62 -10.87 4.98
N PRO A 43 17.57 -11.16 4.06
CA PRO A 43 17.80 -10.31 2.90
C PRO A 43 16.54 -10.18 2.01
N ALA A 44 15.86 -11.30 1.72
CA ALA A 44 14.68 -11.28 0.87
C ALA A 44 13.50 -10.53 1.50
N LEU A 45 13.30 -10.65 2.82
CA LEU A 45 12.23 -9.92 3.51
C LEU A 45 12.53 -8.43 3.65
N ASN A 46 13.80 -8.08 3.89
CA ASN A 46 14.21 -6.68 3.95
C ASN A 46 14.06 -5.99 2.59
N GLN A 47 14.43 -6.68 1.50
CA GLN A 47 14.19 -6.19 0.14
C GLN A 47 12.69 -5.96 -0.11
N LYS A 48 11.83 -6.89 0.30
CA LYS A 48 10.37 -6.74 0.16
C LYS A 48 9.80 -5.61 1.01
N ALA A 49 10.30 -5.42 2.23
CA ALA A 49 9.93 -4.28 3.06
C ALA A 49 10.38 -2.94 2.44
N ALA A 50 11.55 -2.91 1.80
CA ALA A 50 12.09 -1.72 1.15
C ALA A 50 11.40 -1.36 -0.18
N MET A 51 10.80 -2.33 -0.88
CA MET A 51 10.09 -2.10 -2.15
C MET A 51 8.72 -1.41 -1.99
N GLY A 52 8.16 -1.31 -0.78
CA GLY A 52 6.90 -0.59 -0.55
C GLY A 52 5.73 -1.09 -1.40
N GLY A 53 4.81 -0.19 -1.75
CA GLY A 53 3.63 -0.46 -2.58
C GLY A 53 3.93 -0.64 -4.08
N ASP A 54 5.19 -0.46 -4.52
CA ASP A 54 5.59 -0.45 -5.94
C ASP A 54 5.88 -1.84 -6.52
N THR A 55 5.36 -2.91 -5.93
CA THR A 55 5.57 -4.27 -6.43
C THR A 55 4.48 -4.67 -7.42
N ASN A 56 4.87 -4.95 -8.68
CA ASN A 56 4.00 -5.66 -9.62
C ASN A 56 3.67 -7.05 -9.04
N MET A 57 2.41 -7.25 -8.65
CA MET A 57 1.92 -8.52 -8.15
C MET A 57 1.20 -9.29 -9.25
N SER A 58 1.50 -10.57 -9.38
CA SER A 58 0.78 -11.50 -10.26
C SER A 58 -0.06 -12.43 -9.38
N GLY A 59 -1.33 -12.06 -9.16
CA GLY A 59 -2.27 -12.81 -8.31
C GLY A 59 -1.79 -12.95 -6.85
N ILE A 60 -1.31 -14.14 -6.47
CA ILE A 60 -0.82 -14.48 -5.12
C ILE A 60 0.72 -14.58 -5.03
N ALA A 61 1.42 -14.06 -6.04
CA ALA A 61 2.88 -14.09 -6.19
C ALA A 61 3.48 -12.68 -6.13
N PHE A 62 4.69 -12.58 -5.59
CA PHE A 62 5.47 -11.33 -5.54
C PHE A 62 6.43 -11.19 -6.72
N ASP A 63 6.75 -12.31 -7.34
CA ASP A 63 7.77 -12.41 -8.38
C ASP A 63 7.08 -12.90 -9.65
N GLU A 64 7.18 -12.12 -10.73
CA GLU A 64 6.64 -12.46 -12.04
C GLU A 64 7.74 -13.07 -12.92
N VAL A 65 7.60 -14.36 -13.26
CA VAL A 65 8.51 -15.09 -14.15
C VAL A 65 7.87 -15.32 -15.51
N LEU A 66 6.57 -15.63 -15.50
CA LEU A 66 5.74 -15.62 -16.68
C LEU A 66 4.88 -14.36 -16.65
N GLU A 67 4.92 -13.61 -17.74
CA GLU A 67 4.14 -12.41 -17.92
C GLU A 67 2.67 -12.77 -18.18
N TRP A 68 1.77 -12.02 -17.55
CA TRP A 68 0.34 -12.10 -17.86
C TRP A 68 0.06 -11.44 -19.22
N VAL A 69 -0.66 -12.14 -20.10
CA VAL A 69 -1.02 -11.65 -21.43
C VAL A 69 -2.54 -11.54 -21.55
N PRO A 70 -3.10 -10.38 -21.91
CA PRO A 70 -4.54 -10.24 -22.15
C PRO A 70 -5.07 -11.25 -23.18
N ASP A 71 -6.30 -11.73 -23.01
CA ASP A 71 -7.02 -12.64 -23.93
C ASP A 71 -6.38 -14.02 -24.18
N SER A 72 -5.41 -14.41 -23.36
CA SER A 72 -4.70 -15.70 -23.43
C SER A 72 -5.52 -16.90 -22.92
N GLY A 73 -6.64 -16.65 -22.26
CA GLY A 73 -7.62 -17.64 -21.83
C GLY A 73 -7.35 -18.26 -20.45
N LEU A 74 -8.43 -18.78 -19.83
CA LEU A 74 -8.45 -19.24 -18.43
C LEU A 74 -7.32 -20.23 -18.06
N LEU A 75 -6.97 -21.15 -18.95
CA LEU A 75 -5.92 -22.13 -18.69
C LEU A 75 -4.53 -21.49 -18.59
N TRP A 76 -4.28 -20.43 -19.37
CA TRP A 76 -3.03 -19.68 -19.30
C TRP A 76 -2.96 -18.89 -18.00
N ASP A 77 -4.03 -18.19 -17.61
CA ASP A 77 -4.09 -17.43 -16.35
C ASP A 77 -3.79 -18.31 -15.14
N ILE A 78 -4.43 -19.48 -15.07
CA ILE A 78 -4.19 -20.45 -13.99
C ILE A 78 -2.72 -20.92 -14.02
N THR A 79 -2.15 -21.14 -15.21
CA THR A 79 -0.78 -21.62 -15.37
C THR A 79 0.23 -20.56 -14.93
N VAL A 80 0.08 -19.32 -15.41
CA VAL A 80 0.93 -18.16 -15.04
C VAL A 80 0.90 -17.95 -13.54
N ASN A 81 -0.30 -17.85 -12.95
CA ASN A 81 -0.46 -17.68 -11.50
C ASN A 81 0.17 -18.84 -10.70
N THR A 82 0.01 -20.08 -11.17
CA THR A 82 0.62 -21.25 -10.52
C THR A 82 2.15 -21.22 -10.58
N VAL A 83 2.73 -20.91 -11.75
CA VAL A 83 4.18 -20.87 -11.94
C VAL A 83 4.82 -19.73 -11.16
N ASN A 84 4.23 -18.53 -11.22
CA ASN A 84 4.69 -17.36 -10.46
C ASN A 84 4.61 -17.63 -8.94
N TRP A 85 3.55 -18.31 -8.48
CA TRP A 85 3.43 -18.74 -7.09
C TRP A 85 4.51 -19.75 -6.69
N ILE A 86 4.77 -20.76 -7.54
CA ILE A 86 5.82 -21.76 -7.28
C ILE A 86 7.17 -21.05 -7.15
N TYR A 87 7.47 -20.13 -8.06
CA TYR A 87 8.71 -19.37 -8.04
C TYR A 87 8.83 -18.46 -6.81
N THR A 88 7.76 -17.75 -6.45
CA THR A 88 7.76 -16.92 -5.23
C THR A 88 8.04 -17.74 -3.97
N ASN A 89 7.57 -19.00 -3.92
CA ASN A 89 7.63 -19.84 -2.73
C ASN A 89 8.77 -20.87 -2.72
N TRP A 90 9.48 -21.13 -3.82
CA TRP A 90 10.41 -22.26 -3.92
C TRP A 90 11.52 -22.24 -2.87
N LYS A 91 12.07 -21.05 -2.58
CA LYS A 91 13.10 -20.86 -1.54
C LYS A 91 12.54 -21.30 -0.19
N GLY A 92 11.38 -20.74 0.22
CA GLY A 92 10.72 -21.08 1.48
C GLY A 92 10.33 -22.55 1.60
N MET A 93 9.79 -23.14 0.53
CA MET A 93 9.41 -24.56 0.47
C MET A 93 10.62 -25.47 0.69
N THR A 94 11.74 -25.20 0.00
CA THR A 94 12.97 -25.99 0.11
C THR A 94 13.50 -26.00 1.55
N PHE A 95 13.54 -24.83 2.19
CA PHE A 95 13.96 -24.73 3.58
C PHE A 95 12.98 -25.38 4.56
N GLY A 96 11.66 -25.21 4.36
CA GLY A 96 10.64 -25.86 5.19
C GLY A 96 10.77 -27.38 5.18
N VAL A 97 11.04 -27.98 4.02
CA VAL A 97 11.27 -29.42 3.85
C VAL A 97 12.56 -29.88 4.54
N LEU A 98 13.67 -29.17 4.35
CA LEU A 98 14.95 -29.48 5.00
C LEU A 98 14.86 -29.35 6.53
N PHE A 99 14.21 -28.30 7.02
CA PHE A 99 14.05 -28.04 8.45
C PHE A 99 13.09 -29.04 9.09
N ALA A 100 12.00 -29.43 8.43
CA ALA A 100 11.12 -30.49 8.92
C ALA A 100 11.85 -31.84 9.03
N ALA A 101 12.74 -32.17 8.09
CA ALA A 101 13.60 -33.36 8.17
C ALA A 101 14.59 -33.27 9.33
N CYS A 102 15.19 -32.09 9.58
CA CYS A 102 16.03 -31.84 10.75
C CYS A 102 15.25 -32.02 12.06
N ALA A 103 14.08 -31.40 12.15
CA ALA A 103 13.21 -31.45 13.33
C ALA A 103 12.76 -32.89 13.64
N LEU A 104 12.34 -33.66 12.62
CA LEU A 104 12.01 -35.08 12.79
C LEU A 104 13.21 -35.91 13.29
N THR A 105 14.41 -35.59 12.81
CA THR A 105 15.64 -36.30 13.20
C THR A 105 16.04 -35.96 14.63
N LEU A 106 15.95 -34.68 15.01
CA LEU A 106 16.31 -34.19 16.33
C LEU A 106 15.28 -34.55 17.40
N LEU A 107 13.99 -34.30 17.14
CA LEU A 107 12.90 -34.57 18.10
C LEU A 107 12.67 -36.07 18.30
N GLY A 108 13.05 -36.91 17.33
CA GLY A 108 13.07 -38.36 17.51
C GLY A 108 14.05 -38.86 18.57
N LEU A 109 14.98 -38.03 19.04
CA LEU A 109 15.98 -38.37 20.06
C LEU A 109 15.68 -37.81 21.46
N ILE A 110 14.69 -36.92 21.61
CA ILE A 110 14.41 -36.24 22.88
C ILE A 110 13.24 -36.95 23.58
N GLU A 111 13.46 -37.43 24.82
CA GLU A 111 12.38 -37.98 25.65
C GLU A 111 11.39 -36.89 26.08
N ARG A 112 10.11 -37.19 25.87
CA ARG A 112 8.99 -36.24 25.87
C ARG A 112 8.64 -35.75 27.27
N ARG A 113 8.40 -34.44 27.43
CA ARG A 113 7.53 -33.90 28.50
C ARG A 113 6.67 -32.77 27.95
N GLY A 114 5.36 -32.97 28.00
CA GLY A 114 4.37 -31.89 27.93
C GLY A 114 3.91 -31.53 29.33
N PHE A 115 3.43 -30.31 29.52
CA PHE A 115 2.83 -29.90 30.79
C PHE A 115 1.47 -30.58 30.98
N ASN A 116 0.97 -30.71 32.22
CA ASN A 116 -0.41 -31.17 32.42
C ASN A 116 -1.45 -30.11 31.99
N ASN A 117 -1.06 -28.82 32.02
CA ASN A 117 -1.90 -27.70 31.65
C ASN A 117 -1.88 -27.44 30.13
N ARG A 118 -3.06 -27.47 29.48
CA ARG A 118 -3.24 -27.19 28.05
C ARG A 118 -2.73 -25.82 27.62
N PHE A 119 -2.92 -24.80 28.45
CA PHE A 119 -2.44 -23.43 28.19
C PHE A 119 -0.90 -23.34 28.20
N ALA A 120 -0.24 -24.05 29.13
CA ALA A 120 1.21 -24.12 29.16
C ALA A 120 1.78 -24.85 27.93
N ASN A 121 1.08 -25.86 27.43
CA ASN A 121 1.46 -26.53 26.18
C ASN A 121 1.26 -25.63 24.95
N ALA A 122 0.22 -24.80 24.92
CA ALA A 122 0.05 -23.81 23.86
C ALA A 122 1.14 -22.73 23.89
N ALA A 123 1.49 -22.21 25.08
CA ALA A 123 2.61 -21.28 25.24
C ALA A 123 3.95 -21.89 24.79
N LEU A 124 4.20 -23.17 25.11
CA LEU A 124 5.35 -23.90 24.60
C LEU A 124 5.33 -23.99 23.07
N GLY A 125 4.16 -24.23 22.47
CA GLY A 125 3.99 -24.25 21.02
C GLY A 125 4.26 -22.90 20.38
N ALA A 126 3.77 -21.81 20.97
CA ALA A 126 4.07 -20.45 20.53
C ALA A 126 5.58 -20.18 20.57
N ALA A 127 6.25 -20.52 21.68
CA ALA A 127 7.69 -20.35 21.84
C ALA A 127 8.52 -21.16 20.83
N ILE A 128 8.03 -22.34 20.42
CA ILE A 128 8.65 -23.14 19.35
C ILE A 128 8.36 -22.53 17.98
N GLY A 129 7.13 -22.07 17.74
CA GLY A 129 6.64 -21.61 16.44
C GLY A 129 7.20 -20.25 16.02
N THR A 130 7.12 -19.25 16.90
CA THR A 130 7.56 -17.86 16.66
C THR A 130 8.95 -17.74 16.00
N PRO A 131 10.01 -18.42 16.47
CA PRO A 131 11.34 -18.32 15.86
C PRO A 131 11.49 -19.12 14.55
N LEU A 132 10.53 -19.97 14.16
CA LEU A 132 10.60 -20.69 12.88
C LEU A 132 10.49 -19.71 11.72
N GLY A 133 9.59 -18.73 11.83
CA GLY A 133 9.42 -17.65 10.87
C GLY A 133 9.16 -18.12 9.43
N VAL A 134 8.51 -19.27 9.27
CA VAL A 134 8.11 -19.82 7.98
C VAL A 134 6.62 -19.57 7.71
N CYS A 135 6.23 -19.54 6.44
CA CYS A 135 4.82 -19.38 6.07
C CYS A 135 3.98 -20.57 6.54
N VAL A 136 2.66 -20.38 6.55
CA VAL A 136 1.67 -21.40 6.94
C VAL A 136 1.94 -22.75 6.27
N ASN A 137 2.25 -22.74 4.97
CA ASN A 137 2.46 -23.96 4.20
C ASN A 137 3.70 -24.74 4.65
N CYS A 138 4.77 -24.02 5.02
CA CYS A 138 6.01 -24.61 5.52
C CYS A 138 5.90 -25.04 7.00
N ALA A 139 4.99 -24.45 7.77
CA ALA A 139 4.77 -24.79 9.18
C ALA A 139 3.98 -26.09 9.36
N ALA A 140 3.09 -26.45 8.43
CA ALA A 140 2.26 -27.65 8.52
C ALA A 140 3.04 -29.00 8.58
N PRO A 141 4.09 -29.23 7.79
CA PRO A 141 4.92 -30.43 7.91
C PRO A 141 5.68 -30.48 9.25
N ILE A 142 6.12 -29.33 9.75
CA ILE A 142 6.81 -29.21 11.04
C ILE A 142 5.82 -29.56 12.17
N ALA A 143 4.60 -29.04 12.12
CA ALA A 143 3.54 -29.37 13.06
C ALA A 143 3.23 -30.87 13.05
N ARG A 144 3.07 -31.48 11.87
CA ARG A 144 2.93 -32.94 11.77
C ARG A 144 4.12 -33.68 12.38
N GLY A 145 5.33 -33.19 12.14
CA GLY A 145 6.55 -33.72 12.74
C GLY A 145 6.49 -33.71 14.27
N LEU A 146 6.17 -32.56 14.86
CA LEU A 146 5.98 -32.38 16.31
C LEU A 146 4.94 -33.36 16.88
N HIS A 147 3.79 -33.50 16.22
CA HIS A 147 2.75 -34.45 16.65
C HIS A 147 3.20 -35.90 16.55
N SER A 148 3.86 -36.29 15.44
CA SER A 148 4.38 -37.65 15.26
C SER A 148 5.52 -37.98 16.25
N ALA A 149 6.26 -36.95 16.67
CA ALA A 149 7.23 -37.03 17.75
C ALA A 149 6.58 -37.07 19.14
N GLY A 150 5.24 -37.05 19.23
CA GLY A 150 4.42 -37.20 20.44
C GLY A 150 4.34 -35.97 21.33
N MET A 151 4.54 -34.78 20.76
CA MET A 151 4.16 -33.54 21.44
C MET A 151 2.65 -33.47 21.59
N ARG A 152 2.19 -32.81 22.67
CA ARG A 152 0.75 -32.58 22.88
C ARG A 152 0.15 -31.79 21.72
N LEU A 153 -1.14 -32.02 21.49
CA LEU A 153 -1.88 -31.43 20.38
C LEU A 153 -1.85 -29.90 20.44
N GLU A 154 -2.02 -29.32 21.63
CA GLU A 154 -1.99 -27.87 21.85
C GLU A 154 -0.64 -27.27 21.42
N THR A 155 0.46 -27.93 21.75
CA THR A 155 1.81 -27.47 21.37
C THR A 155 1.99 -27.52 19.87
N THR A 156 1.51 -28.57 19.21
CA THR A 156 1.61 -28.73 17.77
C THR A 156 0.83 -27.65 17.02
N LEU A 157 -0.45 -27.47 17.35
CA LEU A 157 -1.34 -26.54 16.66
C LEU A 157 -0.96 -25.08 16.95
N SER A 158 -0.48 -24.79 18.16
CA SER A 158 0.02 -23.45 18.51
C SER A 158 1.29 -23.11 17.74
N ALA A 159 2.23 -24.06 17.59
CA ALA A 159 3.43 -23.85 16.79
C ALA A 159 3.12 -23.61 15.30
N LEU A 160 2.10 -24.30 14.76
CA LEU A 160 1.64 -24.14 13.39
C LEU A 160 1.16 -22.71 13.10
N VAL A 161 0.31 -22.16 13.98
CA VAL A 161 -0.29 -20.83 13.79
C VAL A 161 0.69 -19.71 14.16
N ALA A 162 1.50 -19.90 15.20
CA ALA A 162 2.45 -18.90 15.68
C ALA A 162 3.59 -18.60 14.69
N SER A 163 4.03 -19.60 13.91
CA SER A 163 5.17 -19.45 12.99
C SER A 163 5.04 -18.30 11.98
N PRO A 164 3.94 -18.20 11.21
CA PRO A 164 3.77 -17.08 10.28
C PRO A 164 3.30 -15.79 10.98
N THR A 165 2.40 -15.89 11.97
CA THR A 165 1.69 -14.73 12.54
C THR A 165 2.50 -13.95 13.57
N LEU A 166 3.33 -14.63 14.36
CA LEU A 166 4.18 -14.02 15.39
C LEU A 166 5.63 -13.89 14.91
N ASN A 167 5.89 -14.06 13.61
CA ASN A 167 7.20 -13.83 13.03
C ASN A 167 7.63 -12.38 13.30
N VAL A 168 8.81 -12.18 13.89
CA VAL A 168 9.33 -10.86 14.30
C VAL A 168 9.35 -9.85 13.14
N ILE A 169 9.70 -10.29 11.93
CA ILE A 169 9.74 -9.44 10.74
C ILE A 169 8.33 -9.09 10.27
N VAL A 170 7.40 -10.06 10.24
CA VAL A 170 6.01 -9.78 9.85
C VAL A 170 5.37 -8.81 10.84
N VAL A 171 5.64 -8.99 12.13
CA VAL A 171 5.20 -8.07 13.18
C VAL A 171 5.82 -6.69 12.97
N SER A 172 7.15 -6.59 12.80
CA SER A 172 7.80 -5.29 12.58
C SER A 172 7.32 -4.59 11.31
N MET A 173 7.14 -5.33 10.20
CA MET A 173 6.56 -4.81 8.96
C MET A 173 5.12 -4.33 9.17
N SER A 174 4.32 -5.06 9.94
CA SER A 174 2.94 -4.64 10.23
C SER A 174 2.94 -3.31 10.98
N PHE A 175 3.82 -3.12 11.97
CA PHE A 175 3.93 -1.85 12.71
C PHE A 175 4.58 -0.72 11.91
N ALA A 176 5.39 -1.05 10.89
CA ALA A 176 6.05 -0.05 10.05
C ALA A 176 5.16 0.44 8.91
N LEU A 177 4.32 -0.44 8.34
CA LEU A 177 3.60 -0.15 7.10
C LEU A 177 2.08 0.06 7.27
N LEU A 178 1.49 -0.39 8.39
CA LEU A 178 0.05 -0.30 8.62
C LEU A 178 -0.28 0.67 9.77
N PRO A 179 -1.52 1.20 9.81
CA PRO A 179 -2.00 1.97 10.95
C PRO A 179 -1.79 1.20 12.27
N LEU A 180 -1.36 1.92 13.31
CA LEU A 180 -0.98 1.34 14.60
C LEU A 180 -2.07 0.42 15.18
N HIS A 181 -3.34 0.82 15.04
CA HIS A 181 -4.48 0.04 15.54
C HIS A 181 -4.64 -1.29 14.80
N MET A 182 -4.43 -1.34 13.47
CA MET A 182 -4.50 -2.58 12.69
C MET A 182 -3.38 -3.54 13.05
N ALA A 183 -2.14 -3.04 13.13
CA ALA A 183 -0.98 -3.84 13.52
C ALA A 183 -1.15 -4.44 14.92
N THR A 184 -1.65 -3.64 15.86
CA THR A 184 -1.93 -4.07 17.24
C THR A 184 -3.03 -5.11 17.28
N LEU A 185 -4.16 -4.89 16.59
CA LEU A 185 -5.26 -5.85 16.52
C LEU A 185 -4.82 -7.20 15.92
N LYS A 186 -3.98 -7.17 14.88
CA LYS A 186 -3.40 -8.38 14.28
C LYS A 186 -2.58 -9.17 15.30
N LEU A 187 -1.66 -8.51 16.00
CA LEU A 187 -0.79 -9.15 16.99
C LEU A 187 -1.58 -9.72 18.17
N VAL A 188 -2.49 -8.92 18.73
CA VAL A 188 -3.34 -9.32 19.87
C VAL A 188 -4.26 -10.48 19.45
N GLY A 189 -4.87 -10.41 18.27
CA GLY A 189 -5.70 -11.48 17.73
C GLY A 189 -4.93 -12.79 17.56
N ALA A 190 -3.71 -12.73 17.03
CA ALA A 190 -2.85 -13.90 16.85
C ALA A 190 -2.46 -14.52 18.20
N LEU A 191 -2.01 -13.71 19.17
CA LEU A 191 -1.67 -14.17 20.52
C LEU A 191 -2.87 -14.76 21.25
N ALA A 192 -4.03 -14.11 21.18
CA ALA A 192 -5.27 -14.59 21.79
C ALA A 192 -5.68 -15.94 21.20
N PHE A 193 -5.60 -16.11 19.86
CA PHE A 193 -5.93 -17.38 19.24
C PHE A 193 -4.94 -18.49 19.62
N VAL A 194 -3.64 -18.21 19.60
CA VAL A 194 -2.60 -19.19 19.93
C VAL A 194 -2.69 -19.61 21.40
N LEU A 195 -2.82 -18.65 22.32
CA LEU A 195 -2.78 -18.93 23.77
C LEU A 195 -4.12 -19.38 24.35
N ILE A 196 -5.25 -18.96 23.77
CA ILE A 196 -6.60 -19.24 24.29
C ILE A 196 -7.41 -20.06 23.29
N GLY A 197 -7.47 -19.64 22.04
CA GLY A 197 -8.23 -20.30 20.98
C GLY A 197 -7.85 -21.77 20.77
N VAL A 198 -6.55 -22.08 20.64
CA VAL A 198 -6.07 -23.45 20.45
C VAL A 198 -6.38 -24.36 21.66
N PRO A 199 -6.08 -23.99 22.93
CA PRO A 199 -6.49 -24.77 24.09
C PRO A 199 -8.02 -24.97 24.21
N MET A 200 -8.82 -23.97 23.85
CA MET A 200 -10.28 -24.09 23.87
C MET A 200 -10.79 -25.06 22.80
N LEU A 201 -10.29 -24.93 21.57
CA LEU A 201 -10.68 -25.82 20.47
C LEU A 201 -10.31 -27.27 20.74
N THR A 202 -9.10 -27.51 21.25
CA THR A 202 -8.67 -28.86 21.63
C THR A 202 -9.50 -29.42 22.80
N ARG A 203 -9.95 -28.58 23.74
CA ARG A 203 -10.87 -29.01 24.80
C ARG A 203 -12.25 -29.41 24.27
N ILE A 204 -12.80 -28.65 23.31
CA ILE A 204 -14.14 -28.89 22.74
C ILE A 204 -14.14 -30.13 21.83
N PHE A 205 -13.16 -30.21 20.93
CA PHE A 205 -13.13 -31.23 19.87
C PHE A 205 -12.26 -32.45 20.21
N HIS A 206 -11.48 -32.40 21.29
CA HIS A 206 -10.64 -33.50 21.77
C HIS A 206 -10.59 -33.57 23.33
N PRO A 207 -11.71 -33.93 23.99
CA PRO A 207 -11.78 -34.02 25.45
C PRO A 207 -10.78 -35.05 26.00
N ASP A 208 -10.26 -34.80 27.21
CA ASP A 208 -9.38 -35.73 27.92
C ASP A 208 -10.10 -37.07 28.12
N GLY A 209 -9.54 -38.16 27.56
CA GLY A 209 -10.15 -39.50 27.57
C GLY A 209 -10.60 -40.04 26.21
N MET A 210 -10.47 -39.29 25.10
CA MET A 210 -10.48 -39.88 23.77
C MET A 210 -9.16 -40.62 23.55
N ASP A 211 -9.21 -41.92 23.81
CA ASP A 211 -8.14 -42.91 23.64
C ASP A 211 -7.28 -42.69 22.38
N ASP A 212 -5.96 -42.61 22.58
CA ASP A 212 -4.94 -42.89 21.55
C ASP A 212 -5.20 -44.24 20.83
N ALA A 213 -5.99 -45.13 21.45
CA ALA A 213 -6.48 -46.40 20.89
C ALA A 213 -7.57 -46.25 19.80
N ALA A 214 -8.38 -45.18 19.82
CA ALA A 214 -9.35 -44.88 18.76
C ALA A 214 -8.66 -44.28 17.52
N LEU A 215 -7.63 -43.46 17.74
CA LEU A 215 -6.76 -42.89 16.70
C LEU A 215 -5.92 -43.97 16.00
N SER A 216 -5.38 -44.93 16.74
CA SER A 216 -4.69 -46.10 16.15
C SER A 216 -5.65 -47.07 15.46
N ARG A 217 -6.91 -47.20 15.89
CA ARG A 217 -7.96 -47.93 15.14
C ARG A 217 -8.41 -47.23 13.86
N MET A 218 -8.46 -45.89 13.82
CA MET A 218 -8.72 -45.13 12.58
C MET A 218 -7.53 -45.16 11.63
N GLN A 219 -6.29 -45.06 12.14
CA GLN A 219 -5.09 -45.25 11.33
C GLN A 219 -5.04 -46.68 10.76
N GLY A 220 -5.35 -47.71 11.55
CA GLY A 220 -5.46 -49.10 11.07
C GLY A 220 -6.54 -49.31 9.98
N LYS A 221 -7.70 -48.65 10.07
CA LYS A 221 -8.74 -48.71 9.03
C LYS A 221 -8.43 -47.91 7.77
N VAL A 222 -7.61 -46.86 7.86
CA VAL A 222 -7.05 -46.14 6.70
C VAL A 222 -5.89 -46.94 6.09
N ASP A 223 -5.16 -47.71 6.89
CA ASP A 223 -4.05 -48.58 6.47
C ASP A 223 -4.51 -49.77 5.61
N ASP A 224 -5.70 -50.33 5.87
CA ASP A 224 -6.28 -51.43 5.08
C ASP A 224 -6.68 -51.04 3.63
N ARG A 225 -6.83 -49.74 3.33
CA ARG A 225 -7.17 -49.24 1.97
C ARG A 225 -5.96 -48.73 1.18
N ARG A 226 -4.73 -49.02 1.61
CA ARG A 226 -3.51 -48.42 1.03
C ARG A 226 -3.12 -48.99 -0.34
N GLY A 227 -3.17 -48.15 -1.37
CA GLY A 227 -2.56 -48.39 -2.68
C GLY A 227 -1.01 -48.50 -2.63
N TRP A 228 -0.41 -48.94 -3.73
CA TRP A 228 1.05 -49.21 -3.88
C TRP A 228 1.99 -48.13 -3.31
N ILE A 229 1.62 -46.86 -3.45
CA ILE A 229 2.39 -45.69 -2.99
C ILE A 229 2.55 -45.66 -1.46
N ALA A 230 1.49 -46.01 -0.72
CA ALA A 230 1.49 -45.91 0.73
C ALA A 230 2.33 -47.02 1.40
N ARG A 231 2.43 -48.21 0.78
CA ARG A 231 3.36 -49.27 1.19
C ARG A 231 4.84 -48.88 1.00
N LYS A 232 5.16 -48.17 -0.09
CA LYS A 232 6.51 -47.61 -0.31
C LYS A 232 6.85 -46.48 0.68
N LEU A 233 5.89 -45.65 1.03
CA LEU A 233 6.04 -44.58 2.02
C LEU A 233 6.26 -45.12 3.45
N GLU A 234 5.68 -46.28 3.77
CA GLU A 234 5.86 -46.95 5.07
C GLU A 234 7.28 -47.49 5.26
N ALA A 235 7.93 -47.94 4.18
CA ALA A 235 9.34 -48.33 4.18
C ALA A 235 10.32 -47.16 4.42
N LEU A 236 9.82 -45.91 4.33
CA LEU A 236 10.55 -44.68 4.62
C LEU A 236 10.28 -44.14 6.04
N ARG A 237 9.49 -44.83 6.87
CA ARG A 237 9.24 -44.40 8.26
C ARG A 237 10.55 -44.29 9.06
N PRO A 238 10.66 -43.31 9.99
CA PRO A 238 11.81 -43.18 10.87
C PRO A 238 12.02 -44.47 11.67
N LEU A 239 13.26 -44.98 11.70
CA LEU A 239 13.58 -46.19 12.49
C LEU A 239 13.76 -45.80 13.96
N PRO A 240 13.12 -46.50 14.92
CA PRO A 240 13.61 -46.49 16.30
C PRO A 240 14.94 -47.25 16.32
N VAL A 241 16.06 -46.54 16.37
CA VAL A 241 17.40 -47.15 16.46
C VAL A 241 17.85 -47.17 17.91
N PRO A 242 18.13 -48.34 18.51
CA PRO A 242 18.63 -48.43 19.89
C PRO A 242 19.90 -47.60 20.08
N ALA A 243 20.03 -46.98 21.26
CA ALA A 243 21.20 -46.17 21.62
C ALA A 243 22.52 -46.96 21.65
N SER A 244 22.45 -48.29 21.71
CA SER A 244 23.60 -49.21 21.85
C SER A 244 24.41 -49.46 20.56
N ASP A 245 23.99 -48.91 19.41
CA ASP A 245 24.66 -49.16 18.12
C ASP A 245 25.56 -47.98 17.65
N VAL A 246 25.64 -46.90 18.42
CA VAL A 246 26.25 -45.62 18.01
C VAL A 246 27.38 -45.18 18.94
N ASP A 247 28.39 -46.05 19.08
CA ASP A 247 29.47 -45.87 20.07
C ASP A 247 30.67 -45.03 19.55
N SER A 248 30.62 -44.53 18.30
CA SER A 248 31.70 -43.74 17.69
C SER A 248 31.19 -42.60 16.81
N TRP A 249 31.98 -41.53 16.65
CA TRP A 249 31.63 -40.38 15.80
C TRP A 249 31.33 -40.75 14.34
N PRO A 250 32.09 -41.65 13.67
CA PRO A 250 31.76 -42.09 12.31
C PRO A 250 30.42 -42.82 12.24
N LYS A 251 30.13 -43.70 13.21
CA LYS A 251 28.82 -44.39 13.28
C LYS A 251 27.68 -43.40 13.52
N ALA A 252 27.89 -42.38 14.35
CA ALA A 252 26.92 -41.31 14.60
C ALA A 252 26.66 -40.46 13.35
N PHE A 253 27.69 -40.17 12.56
CA PHE A 253 27.55 -39.46 11.30
C PHE A 253 26.79 -40.28 10.24
N VAL A 254 27.14 -41.56 10.07
CA VAL A 254 26.42 -42.47 9.16
C VAL A 254 24.96 -42.63 9.58
N TRP A 255 24.71 -42.75 10.88
CA TRP A 255 23.36 -42.77 11.43
C TRP A 255 22.60 -41.48 11.09
N LEU A 256 23.21 -40.31 11.31
CA LEU A 256 22.60 -39.02 11.01
C LEU A 256 22.30 -38.91 9.52
N ALA A 257 23.28 -39.20 8.65
CA ALA A 257 23.11 -39.13 7.20
C ALA A 257 21.98 -40.04 6.71
N LYS A 258 21.93 -41.29 7.17
CA LYS A 258 20.89 -42.25 6.79
C LYS A 258 19.51 -41.86 7.31
N THR A 259 19.43 -41.42 8.56
CA THR A 259 18.17 -41.04 9.21
C THR A 259 17.61 -39.75 8.62
N PHE A 260 18.46 -38.72 8.48
CA PHE A 260 18.12 -37.46 7.84
C PHE A 260 17.68 -37.67 6.38
N SER A 261 18.42 -38.45 5.59
CA SER A 261 18.06 -38.68 4.17
C SER A 261 16.73 -39.41 4.02
N ARG A 262 16.43 -40.38 4.90
CA ARG A 262 15.12 -41.05 4.93
C ARG A 262 14.00 -40.09 5.34
N ASN A 263 14.21 -39.33 6.41
CA ASN A 263 13.25 -38.33 6.87
C ASN A 263 13.00 -37.27 5.78
N LEU A 264 14.05 -36.83 5.08
CA LEU A 264 13.95 -35.89 3.98
C LEU A 264 13.16 -36.46 2.80
N LEU A 265 13.48 -37.67 2.34
CA LEU A 265 12.75 -38.34 1.27
C LEU A 265 11.27 -38.56 1.63
N PHE A 266 11.00 -38.95 2.88
CA PHE A 266 9.64 -39.07 3.39
C PHE A 266 8.89 -37.73 3.35
N ILE A 267 9.52 -36.64 3.82
CA ILE A 267 8.90 -35.31 3.78
C ILE A 267 8.68 -34.89 2.34
N ILE A 268 9.67 -34.99 1.45
CA ILE A 268 9.53 -34.64 0.02
C ILE A 268 8.36 -35.38 -0.61
N ALA A 269 8.30 -36.71 -0.47
CA ALA A 269 7.29 -37.54 -1.12
C ALA A 269 5.85 -37.26 -0.65
N VAL A 270 5.68 -36.72 0.56
CA VAL A 270 4.35 -36.47 1.15
C VAL A 270 3.95 -34.99 1.09
N THR A 271 4.92 -34.10 1.24
CA THR A 271 4.72 -32.66 1.46
C THR A 271 4.69 -31.92 0.13
N VAL A 272 5.69 -32.14 -0.75
CA VAL A 272 5.87 -31.35 -1.97
C VAL A 272 4.68 -31.50 -2.94
N PRO A 273 4.16 -32.71 -3.24
CA PRO A 273 3.00 -32.84 -4.14
C PRO A 273 1.76 -32.10 -3.61
N MET A 274 1.56 -32.14 -2.30
CA MET A 274 0.44 -31.47 -1.64
C MET A 274 0.60 -29.94 -1.62
N MET A 275 1.84 -29.43 -1.51
CA MET A 275 2.13 -28.00 -1.60
C MET A 275 1.87 -27.47 -3.01
N LEU A 276 2.31 -28.19 -4.04
CA LEU A 276 2.05 -27.84 -5.44
C LEU A 276 0.55 -27.87 -5.76
N LEU A 277 -0.17 -28.90 -5.28
CA LEU A 277 -1.61 -28.97 -5.41
C LEU A 277 -2.31 -27.80 -4.72
N ALA A 278 -1.89 -27.43 -3.51
CA ALA A 278 -2.44 -26.27 -2.82
C ALA A 278 -2.19 -24.98 -3.60
N GLY A 279 -0.97 -24.78 -4.10
CA GLY A 279 -0.63 -23.63 -4.95
C GLY A 279 -1.52 -23.54 -6.19
N ALA A 280 -1.73 -24.65 -6.89
CA ALA A 280 -2.63 -24.71 -8.04
C ALA A 280 -4.09 -24.42 -7.66
N LEU A 281 -4.58 -24.95 -6.53
CA LEU A 281 -5.94 -24.63 -6.03
C LEU A 281 -6.08 -23.15 -5.65
N GLY A 282 -5.03 -22.54 -5.09
CA GLY A 282 -4.99 -21.11 -4.79
C GLY A 282 -4.98 -20.26 -6.06
N ALA A 283 -4.20 -20.65 -7.06
CA ALA A 283 -4.15 -20.00 -8.37
C ALA A 283 -5.51 -20.08 -9.10
N ILE A 284 -6.18 -21.23 -9.06
CA ILE A 284 -7.54 -21.37 -9.59
C ILE A 284 -8.49 -20.40 -8.88
N LEU A 285 -8.45 -20.38 -7.55
CA LEU A 285 -9.36 -19.53 -6.77
C LEU A 285 -9.16 -18.04 -7.07
N ILE A 286 -7.91 -17.56 -7.18
CA ILE A 286 -7.63 -16.15 -7.47
C ILE A 286 -7.95 -15.78 -8.93
N THR A 287 -7.77 -16.70 -9.89
CA THR A 287 -8.18 -16.45 -11.28
C THR A 287 -9.70 -16.27 -11.41
N PHE A 288 -10.50 -16.93 -10.55
CA PHE A 288 -11.95 -16.73 -10.50
C PHE A 288 -12.39 -15.58 -9.59
N PHE A 289 -11.48 -14.99 -8.83
CA PHE A 289 -11.78 -13.98 -7.81
C PHE A 289 -10.85 -12.79 -7.93
N ASP A 290 -11.27 -11.81 -8.72
CA ASP A 290 -10.65 -10.49 -8.78
C ASP A 290 -11.20 -9.61 -7.64
N PHE A 291 -10.30 -9.03 -6.85
CA PHE A 291 -10.67 -8.18 -5.72
C PHE A 291 -11.35 -6.89 -6.19
N ASP A 292 -10.97 -6.32 -7.33
CA ASP A 292 -11.54 -5.09 -7.86
C ASP A 292 -12.96 -5.33 -8.40
N ASP A 293 -13.18 -6.44 -9.10
CA ASP A 293 -14.54 -6.83 -9.52
C ASP A 293 -15.43 -7.17 -8.32
N PHE A 294 -14.87 -7.81 -7.29
CA PHE A 294 -15.58 -8.01 -6.04
C PHE A 294 -15.98 -6.67 -5.44
N ARG A 295 -15.05 -5.71 -5.29
CA ARG A 295 -15.32 -4.36 -4.78
C ARG A 295 -16.44 -3.66 -5.57
N ARG A 296 -16.41 -3.72 -6.90
CA ARG A 296 -17.45 -3.16 -7.77
C ARG A 296 -18.80 -3.83 -7.53
N ALA A 297 -18.83 -5.15 -7.36
CA ALA A 297 -20.05 -5.92 -7.17
C ALA A 297 -20.73 -5.71 -5.80
N ILE A 298 -19.96 -5.55 -4.71
CA ILE A 298 -20.52 -5.25 -3.38
C ILE A 298 -20.90 -3.77 -3.20
N GLY A 299 -20.32 -2.86 -4.00
CA GLY A 299 -20.54 -1.42 -3.87
C GLY A 299 -20.12 -0.90 -2.48
N VAL A 300 -20.83 0.10 -1.96
CA VAL A 300 -20.72 0.57 -0.57
C VAL A 300 -21.92 0.01 0.21
N PRO A 301 -21.79 -1.16 0.86
CA PRO A 301 -22.92 -1.76 1.54
C PRO A 301 -23.28 -0.89 2.75
N THR A 302 -24.50 -0.37 2.78
CA THR A 302 -24.98 0.52 3.85
C THR A 302 -25.53 -0.25 5.05
N SER A 303 -25.91 -1.52 4.87
CA SER A 303 -26.50 -2.33 5.94
C SER A 303 -25.44 -3.17 6.69
N ILE A 304 -25.53 -3.23 8.01
CA ILE A 304 -24.64 -4.05 8.86
C ILE A 304 -24.61 -5.53 8.41
N PRO A 305 -25.75 -6.19 8.09
CA PRO A 305 -25.73 -7.58 7.66
C PRO A 305 -24.93 -7.81 6.38
N THR A 306 -25.06 -6.93 5.38
CA THR A 306 -24.30 -7.04 4.13
C THR A 306 -22.81 -6.81 4.33
N ILE A 307 -22.44 -5.89 5.23
CA ILE A 307 -21.03 -5.67 5.61
C ILE A 307 -20.44 -6.93 6.24
N LEU A 308 -21.14 -7.51 7.23
CA LEU A 308 -20.68 -8.73 7.91
C LEU A 308 -20.60 -9.93 6.97
N LEU A 309 -21.54 -10.06 6.04
CA LEU A 309 -21.50 -11.10 5.00
C LEU A 309 -20.28 -10.93 4.07
N ALA A 310 -20.01 -9.70 3.62
CA ALA A 310 -18.84 -9.42 2.80
C ALA A 310 -17.53 -9.71 3.55
N MET A 311 -17.43 -9.29 4.82
CA MET A 311 -16.27 -9.61 5.67
C MET A 311 -16.11 -11.12 5.89
N GLY A 312 -17.21 -11.82 6.12
CA GLY A 312 -17.22 -13.28 6.26
C GLY A 312 -16.77 -13.98 4.99
N PHE A 313 -17.20 -13.49 3.84
CA PHE A 313 -16.78 -14.00 2.54
C PHE A 313 -15.28 -13.77 2.30
N ILE A 314 -14.78 -12.54 2.51
CA ILE A 314 -13.34 -12.23 2.42
C ILE A 314 -12.54 -13.15 3.35
N ALA A 315 -12.93 -13.26 4.61
CA ALA A 315 -12.24 -14.13 5.57
C ALA A 315 -12.22 -15.60 5.13
N ALA A 316 -13.32 -16.10 4.55
CA ALA A 316 -13.42 -17.48 4.06
C ALA A 316 -12.55 -17.74 2.82
N VAL A 317 -12.46 -16.79 1.89
CA VAL A 317 -11.57 -16.87 0.72
C VAL A 317 -10.12 -16.78 1.17
N CYS A 318 -9.77 -15.78 1.98
CA CYS A 318 -8.41 -15.52 2.42
C CYS A 318 -7.82 -16.64 3.28
N ILE A 319 -8.59 -17.22 4.21
CA ILE A 319 -8.10 -18.33 5.06
C ILE A 319 -7.83 -19.61 4.27
N PHE A 320 -8.38 -19.71 3.05
CA PHE A 320 -8.18 -20.85 2.17
C PHE A 320 -6.89 -20.73 1.36
N LEU A 321 -6.51 -19.50 0.97
CA LEU A 321 -5.40 -19.22 0.05
C LEU A 321 -4.03 -19.58 0.66
N PRO A 322 -3.20 -20.37 -0.04
CA PRO A 322 -1.86 -20.70 0.41
C PRO A 322 -0.88 -19.58 0.03
N VAL A 323 -0.80 -18.51 0.82
CA VAL A 323 0.04 -17.35 0.46
C VAL A 323 1.48 -17.41 1.00
N PRO A 324 2.42 -16.68 0.38
CA PRO A 324 3.75 -16.46 0.93
C PRO A 324 3.72 -15.72 2.27
N ILE A 325 4.85 -15.72 3.00
CA ILE A 325 4.96 -14.91 4.22
C ILE A 325 4.83 -13.42 3.90
N ALA A 326 4.30 -12.63 4.84
CA ALA A 326 4.17 -11.17 4.76
C ALA A 326 3.30 -10.65 3.58
N PHE A 327 2.76 -11.54 2.74
CA PHE A 327 1.83 -11.20 1.67
C PHE A 327 0.57 -10.52 2.19
N ASP A 328 0.09 -10.98 3.35
CA ASP A 328 -1.00 -10.37 4.09
C ASP A 328 -0.77 -8.89 4.42
N VAL A 329 0.45 -8.51 4.85
CA VAL A 329 0.80 -7.13 5.18
C VAL A 329 0.90 -6.27 3.92
N ILE A 330 1.63 -6.73 2.90
CA ILE A 330 1.86 -5.93 1.69
C ILE A 330 0.54 -5.74 0.93
N LEU A 331 -0.26 -6.80 0.76
CA LEU A 331 -1.57 -6.67 0.11
C LEU A 331 -2.50 -5.73 0.91
N ALA A 332 -2.46 -5.77 2.24
CA ALA A 332 -3.24 -4.83 3.04
C ALA A 332 -2.85 -3.36 2.78
N VAL A 333 -1.56 -3.07 2.65
CA VAL A 333 -1.06 -1.72 2.31
C VAL A 333 -1.56 -1.29 0.93
N ILE A 334 -1.41 -2.15 -0.07
CA ILE A 334 -1.87 -1.87 -1.44
C ILE A 334 -3.37 -1.58 -1.45
N LEU A 335 -4.17 -2.39 -0.77
CA LEU A 335 -5.62 -2.20 -0.70
C LEU A 335 -6.00 -0.90 0.02
N ILE A 336 -5.34 -0.57 1.14
CA ILE A 336 -5.57 0.70 1.85
C ILE A 336 -5.24 1.89 0.93
N ASN A 337 -4.09 1.84 0.24
CA ASN A 337 -3.68 2.89 -0.68
C ASN A 337 -4.62 3.01 -1.89
N ALA A 338 -5.21 1.90 -2.33
CA ALA A 338 -6.28 1.88 -3.32
C ALA A 338 -7.65 2.33 -2.76
N GLY A 339 -7.72 2.81 -1.51
CA GLY A 339 -8.93 3.33 -0.87
C GLY A 339 -9.89 2.26 -0.36
N TRP A 340 -9.43 1.03 -0.11
CA TRP A 340 -10.28 0.01 0.50
C TRP A 340 -10.57 0.32 1.98
N PRO A 341 -11.83 0.22 2.42
CA PRO A 341 -12.18 0.40 3.82
C PRO A 341 -11.45 -0.58 4.75
N VAL A 342 -10.93 -0.08 5.87
CA VAL A 342 -10.20 -0.86 6.90
C VAL A 342 -11.00 -2.09 7.37
N ARG A 343 -12.33 -1.98 7.43
CA ARG A 343 -13.24 -3.08 7.79
C ARG A 343 -13.13 -4.32 6.89
N TYR A 344 -12.74 -4.17 5.63
CA TYR A 344 -12.55 -5.28 4.68
C TYR A 344 -11.09 -5.72 4.62
N VAL A 345 -10.17 -4.77 4.77
CA VAL A 345 -8.73 -5.05 4.77
C VAL A 345 -8.30 -5.83 6.01
N MET A 346 -8.85 -5.53 7.19
CA MET A 346 -8.46 -6.21 8.44
C MET A 346 -8.80 -7.71 8.48
N PRO A 347 -10.00 -8.17 8.07
CA PRO A 347 -10.27 -9.61 7.93
C PRO A 347 -9.31 -10.31 6.96
N LEU A 348 -8.98 -9.67 5.84
CA LEU A 348 -8.00 -10.18 4.87
C LEU A 348 -6.61 -10.31 5.49
N LEU A 349 -6.14 -9.23 6.12
CA LEU A 349 -4.84 -9.12 6.78
C LEU A 349 -4.65 -10.21 7.83
N PHE A 350 -5.70 -10.53 8.58
CA PHE A 350 -5.64 -11.61 9.56
C PHE A 350 -5.75 -12.99 8.91
N ALA A 351 -6.71 -13.21 8.00
CA ALA A 351 -7.02 -14.53 7.47
C ALA A 351 -5.89 -15.10 6.59
N LEU A 352 -5.32 -14.30 5.68
CA LEU A 352 -4.27 -14.73 4.74
C LEU A 352 -3.04 -15.33 5.42
N GLY A 353 -2.64 -14.78 6.57
CA GLY A 353 -1.39 -15.15 7.25
C GLY A 353 -1.48 -16.29 8.28
N CYS A 354 -2.70 -16.76 8.63
CA CYS A 354 -2.89 -17.60 9.81
C CYS A 354 -3.05 -19.11 9.53
N TYR A 355 -3.73 -19.47 8.44
CA TYR A 355 -4.05 -20.86 8.07
C TYR A 355 -4.25 -20.97 6.55
N SER A 356 -4.35 -22.19 6.03
CA SER A 356 -4.53 -22.41 4.58
C SER A 356 -5.18 -23.76 4.30
N VAL A 357 -5.67 -23.96 3.06
CA VAL A 357 -6.14 -25.27 2.58
C VAL A 357 -5.10 -26.37 2.77
N TYR A 358 -3.82 -26.04 2.61
CA TYR A 358 -2.72 -26.99 2.78
C TYR A 358 -2.61 -27.45 4.24
N SER A 359 -2.57 -26.49 5.18
CA SER A 359 -2.55 -26.79 6.61
C SER A 359 -3.78 -27.58 7.03
N MET A 360 -4.94 -27.25 6.46
CA MET A 360 -6.18 -27.99 6.70
C MET A 360 -6.06 -29.46 6.28
N MET A 361 -5.56 -29.74 5.08
CA MET A 361 -5.40 -31.11 4.57
C MET A 361 -4.39 -31.92 5.37
N ILE A 362 -3.27 -31.30 5.78
CA ILE A 362 -2.22 -31.97 6.56
C ILE A 362 -2.72 -32.27 7.97
N VAL A 363 -3.31 -31.30 8.68
CA VAL A 363 -3.87 -31.50 10.03
C VAL A 363 -5.04 -32.48 9.98
N GLY A 364 -5.89 -32.39 8.94
CA GLY A 364 -7.03 -33.27 8.74
C GLY A 364 -6.63 -34.74 8.58
N ARG A 365 -5.58 -35.01 7.78
CA ARG A 365 -5.05 -36.37 7.55
C ARG A 365 -4.16 -36.88 8.67
N ALA A 366 -3.40 -36.01 9.34
CA ALA A 366 -2.44 -36.41 10.36
C ALA A 366 -3.05 -36.51 11.77
N ILE A 367 -4.08 -35.71 12.06
CA ILE A 367 -4.67 -35.56 13.39
C ILE A 367 -6.18 -35.82 13.33
N SER A 368 -6.96 -34.86 12.82
CA SER A 368 -8.42 -34.96 12.74
C SER A 368 -9.00 -33.89 11.83
N TRP A 369 -9.87 -34.30 10.90
CA TRP A 369 -10.63 -33.38 10.04
C TRP A 369 -11.55 -32.45 10.83
N ARG A 370 -12.08 -32.89 11.98
CA ARG A 370 -12.95 -32.06 12.82
C ARG A 370 -12.19 -30.87 13.40
N ILE A 371 -10.99 -31.13 13.94
CA ILE A 371 -10.14 -30.09 14.53
C ILE A 371 -9.62 -29.14 13.45
N SER A 372 -9.22 -29.69 12.31
CA SER A 372 -8.75 -28.93 11.16
C SER A 372 -9.80 -27.93 10.64
N LEU A 373 -11.03 -28.39 10.40
CA LEU A 373 -12.14 -27.53 9.98
C LEU A 373 -12.54 -26.52 11.06
N ALA A 374 -12.53 -26.94 12.34
CA ALA A 374 -12.82 -26.06 13.45
C ALA A 374 -11.79 -24.93 13.59
N MET A 375 -10.50 -25.21 13.35
CA MET A 375 -9.46 -24.18 13.31
C MET A 375 -9.72 -23.17 12.20
N MET A 376 -10.00 -23.64 10.98
CA MET A 376 -10.26 -22.76 9.83
C MET A 376 -11.48 -21.87 10.07
N ALA A 377 -12.59 -22.43 10.55
CA ALA A 377 -13.80 -21.67 10.87
C ALA A 377 -13.57 -20.66 12.00
N SER A 378 -12.83 -21.03 13.04
CA SER A 378 -12.57 -20.16 14.19
C SER A 378 -11.63 -19.01 13.84
N LEU A 379 -10.62 -19.24 13.01
CA LEU A 379 -9.72 -18.19 12.52
C LEU A 379 -10.45 -17.23 11.58
N ALA A 380 -11.30 -17.74 10.68
CA ALA A 380 -12.13 -16.90 9.82
C ALA A 380 -13.12 -16.05 10.64
N ALA A 381 -13.78 -16.64 11.65
CA ALA A 381 -14.66 -15.90 12.55
C ALA A 381 -13.90 -14.81 13.32
N LEU A 382 -12.71 -15.13 13.83
CA LEU A 382 -11.85 -14.16 14.51
C LEU A 382 -11.43 -13.03 13.57
N ALA A 383 -11.13 -13.32 12.30
CA ALA A 383 -10.81 -12.31 11.29
C ALA A 383 -11.95 -11.29 11.12
N VAL A 384 -13.21 -11.76 11.09
CA VAL A 384 -14.39 -10.89 11.03
C VAL A 384 -14.52 -10.04 12.29
N VAL A 385 -14.35 -10.65 13.47
CA VAL A 385 -14.39 -9.91 14.76
C VAL A 385 -13.34 -8.81 14.80
N LEU A 386 -12.11 -9.11 14.36
CA LEU A 386 -11.03 -8.13 14.28
C LEU A 386 -11.33 -7.03 13.27
N GLY A 387 -11.99 -7.34 12.15
CA GLY A 387 -12.44 -6.32 11.20
C GLY A 387 -13.51 -5.39 11.75
N VAL A 388 -14.43 -5.90 12.57
CA VAL A 388 -15.44 -5.07 13.25
C VAL A 388 -14.76 -4.16 14.27
N ALA A 389 -13.82 -4.71 15.05
CA ALA A 389 -13.04 -3.94 16.00
C ALA A 389 -12.19 -2.85 15.31
N ALA A 390 -11.53 -3.20 14.20
CA ALA A 390 -10.75 -2.24 13.42
C ALA A 390 -11.62 -1.12 12.89
N ASN A 391 -12.80 -1.41 12.33
CA ASN A 391 -13.73 -0.39 11.86
C ASN A 391 -14.16 0.60 12.96
N TRP A 392 -14.40 0.09 14.18
CA TRP A 392 -14.81 0.92 15.31
C TRP A 392 -13.68 1.82 15.81
N ILE A 393 -12.47 1.26 15.94
CA ILE A 393 -11.28 2.02 16.36
C ILE A 393 -10.89 3.03 15.30
N ASP A 394 -10.86 2.64 14.03
CA ASP A 394 -10.49 3.50 12.91
C ASP A 394 -11.41 4.72 12.84
N LYS A 395 -12.73 4.53 12.97
CA LYS A 395 -13.68 5.64 13.06
C LYS A 395 -13.34 6.61 14.21
N THR A 396 -13.03 6.10 15.38
CA THR A 396 -12.69 6.93 16.56
C THR A 396 -11.39 7.69 16.33
N VAL A 397 -10.37 7.03 15.75
CA VAL A 397 -9.09 7.66 15.42
C VAL A 397 -9.26 8.78 14.41
N GLN A 398 -10.12 8.59 13.41
CA GLN A 398 -10.44 9.62 12.42
C GLN A 398 -11.20 10.80 13.05
N GLU A 399 -12.17 10.53 13.94
CA GLU A 399 -12.90 11.56 14.69
C GLU A 399 -11.96 12.37 15.60
N ASP A 400 -11.12 11.71 16.41
CA ASP A 400 -10.14 12.35 17.30
C ASP A 400 -9.13 13.21 16.51
N ARG A 401 -8.69 12.73 15.34
CA ARG A 401 -7.81 13.50 14.44
C ARG A 401 -8.49 14.72 13.87
N HIS A 402 -9.73 14.56 13.44
CA HIS A 402 -10.53 15.67 12.94
C HIS A 402 -10.73 16.73 14.03
N GLU A 403 -11.05 16.32 15.26
CA GLU A 403 -11.14 17.22 16.41
C GLU A 403 -9.80 17.89 16.74
N ALA A 404 -8.69 17.16 16.67
CA ALA A 404 -7.35 17.72 16.87
C ALA A 404 -6.99 18.76 15.78
N ASN A 405 -7.35 18.50 14.53
CA ASN A 405 -7.18 19.44 13.42
C ASN A 405 -8.04 20.70 13.64
N ILE A 406 -9.31 20.55 14.05
CA ILE A 406 -10.17 21.68 14.42
C ILE A 406 -9.58 22.47 15.59
N ALA A 407 -9.09 21.81 16.63
CA ALA A 407 -8.51 22.46 17.80
C ALA A 407 -7.19 23.19 17.48
N PHE A 408 -6.39 22.64 16.56
CA PHE A 408 -5.20 23.30 16.01
C PHE A 408 -5.61 24.58 15.26
N LEU A 409 -6.64 24.51 14.42
CA LEU A 409 -7.19 25.67 13.70
C LEU A 409 -7.78 26.73 14.65
N ALA A 410 -8.43 26.32 15.75
CA ALA A 410 -9.04 27.24 16.72
C ALA A 410 -8.04 28.06 17.55
N ASN A 411 -6.79 27.61 17.68
CA ASN A 411 -5.72 28.33 18.41
C ASN A 411 -4.93 29.32 17.53
N ALA A 412 -5.12 29.31 16.21
CA ALA A 412 -4.67 30.38 15.33
C ALA A 412 -5.63 31.59 15.47
N LYS A 413 -5.10 32.80 15.69
CA LYS A 413 -5.86 33.98 16.15
C LYS A 413 -7.12 34.30 15.31
N SER A 414 -8.29 34.06 15.91
CA SER A 414 -9.57 34.79 15.77
C SER A 414 -10.07 35.18 14.36
N LEU A 415 -10.60 34.20 13.62
CA LEU A 415 -11.59 34.45 12.56
C LEU A 415 -12.98 34.62 13.19
N ARG A 416 -13.59 35.81 13.09
CA ARG A 416 -14.98 36.08 13.52
C ARG A 416 -15.93 35.89 12.34
N ILE A 417 -17.04 35.20 12.60
CA ILE A 417 -18.01 34.75 11.60
C ILE A 417 -19.39 35.33 11.92
N ALA A 418 -20.10 35.79 10.90
CA ALA A 418 -21.52 36.13 10.99
C ALA A 418 -22.40 34.96 10.47
N PRO A 419 -23.52 34.63 11.12
CA PRO A 419 -24.33 33.48 10.73
C PRO A 419 -25.29 33.81 9.57
N GLY A 420 -25.32 32.95 8.55
CA GLY A 420 -26.32 32.96 7.47
C GLY A 420 -26.81 31.54 7.18
N GLU A 421 -28.12 31.35 7.10
CA GLU A 421 -28.76 30.07 6.75
C GLU A 421 -28.81 29.90 5.22
N VAL A 422 -28.30 28.78 4.70
CA VAL A 422 -28.52 28.35 3.31
C VAL A 422 -29.08 26.93 3.30
N SER A 423 -30.27 26.77 2.75
CA SER A 423 -30.90 25.48 2.47
C SER A 423 -31.29 25.45 1.00
N GLN A 424 -30.74 24.52 0.21
CA GLN A 424 -31.30 24.15 -1.09
C GLN A 424 -31.18 22.65 -1.36
N SER A 425 -32.25 22.09 -1.94
CA SER A 425 -32.39 20.70 -2.34
C SER A 425 -32.05 20.53 -3.81
N PHE A 426 -31.27 19.50 -4.14
CA PHE A 426 -30.79 19.21 -5.51
C PHE A 426 -31.72 18.24 -6.25
N ALA A 427 -31.85 18.43 -7.56
CA ALA A 427 -32.53 17.50 -8.48
C ALA A 427 -31.56 16.45 -9.04
N LYS A 428 -32.03 15.21 -9.23
CA LYS A 428 -31.26 14.09 -9.81
C LYS A 428 -31.07 14.26 -11.32
N LEU A 429 -29.85 13.96 -11.80
CA LEU A 429 -29.47 13.90 -13.22
C LEU A 429 -30.00 12.63 -13.91
N ASP A 430 -30.41 12.76 -15.17
CA ASP A 430 -30.81 11.66 -16.06
C ASP A 430 -29.68 11.40 -17.08
N ARG A 431 -29.03 10.24 -16.97
CA ARG A 431 -27.82 9.88 -17.71
C ARG A 431 -28.09 9.42 -19.14
N ASP A 432 -29.32 9.01 -19.44
CA ASP A 432 -29.67 8.48 -20.75
C ASP A 432 -29.86 9.59 -21.81
N ALA A 433 -29.75 10.86 -21.40
CA ALA A 433 -29.91 12.03 -22.26
C ALA A 433 -28.59 12.55 -22.89
N ILE A 434 -27.43 11.92 -22.60
CA ILE A 434 -26.12 12.34 -23.15
C ILE A 434 -25.77 11.48 -24.37
N PRO A 435 -25.85 11.99 -25.61
CA PRO A 435 -25.47 11.23 -26.79
C PRO A 435 -23.95 11.01 -26.84
N ALA A 436 -23.52 9.84 -27.31
CA ALA A 436 -22.12 9.54 -27.59
C ALA A 436 -21.60 10.39 -28.77
N VAL A 437 -20.38 10.91 -28.66
CA VAL A 437 -19.72 11.67 -29.72
C VAL A 437 -18.87 10.70 -30.55
N ASP A 438 -19.21 10.58 -31.85
CA ASP A 438 -18.39 9.87 -32.83
C ASP A 438 -17.45 10.87 -33.52
N TYR A 439 -16.14 10.73 -33.28
CA TYR A 439 -15.11 11.56 -33.90
C TYR A 439 -14.89 11.14 -35.36
N VAL A 440 -15.10 12.06 -36.31
CA VAL A 440 -14.83 11.84 -37.74
C VAL A 440 -13.67 12.75 -38.15
N PRO A 441 -12.49 12.20 -38.55
CA PRO A 441 -11.36 13.02 -38.96
C PRO A 441 -11.72 13.88 -40.18
N VAL A 442 -11.57 15.21 -40.05
CA VAL A 442 -11.77 16.13 -41.16
C VAL A 442 -10.52 16.16 -42.05
N ALA A 443 -10.71 16.10 -43.37
CA ALA A 443 -9.62 16.30 -44.32
C ALA A 443 -9.34 17.81 -44.46
N LEU A 444 -8.18 18.27 -43.97
CA LEU A 444 -7.77 19.67 -44.04
C LEU A 444 -7.61 20.14 -45.50
N ALA A 445 -8.40 21.13 -45.90
CA ALA A 445 -8.15 21.95 -47.09
C ALA A 445 -7.60 23.30 -46.62
N VAL A 446 -6.32 23.56 -46.88
CA VAL A 446 -5.67 24.83 -46.55
C VAL A 446 -5.75 25.76 -47.77
N GLU A 447 -6.51 26.84 -47.69
CA GLU A 447 -6.30 28.02 -48.53
C GLU A 447 -5.60 29.09 -47.68
N HIS A 448 -4.34 29.43 -48.03
CA HIS A 448 -3.58 30.50 -47.39
C HIS A 448 -3.23 31.58 -48.43
N ASP A 449 -3.47 32.85 -48.10
CA ASP A 449 -2.99 33.99 -48.88
C ASP A 449 -2.32 35.02 -47.94
N GLY A 450 -1.00 34.86 -47.74
CA GLY A 450 -0.16 35.69 -46.86
C GLY A 450 1.32 35.25 -46.87
N PRO A 451 2.28 36.05 -46.37
CA PRO A 451 3.68 35.65 -46.26
C PRO A 451 3.94 34.84 -44.98
N GLY A 452 4.10 33.53 -45.14
CA GLY A 452 4.47 32.57 -44.09
C GLY A 452 4.32 31.14 -44.63
N ALA A 453 5.31 30.28 -44.44
CA ALA A 453 5.21 28.88 -44.86
C ALA A 453 4.54 28.07 -43.74
N VAL A 454 3.23 27.84 -43.83
CA VAL A 454 2.54 26.88 -42.96
C VAL A 454 2.69 25.50 -43.60
N GLN A 455 3.36 24.58 -42.89
CA GLN A 455 3.51 23.20 -43.32
C GLN A 455 2.60 22.32 -42.47
N VAL A 456 1.44 21.95 -43.00
CA VAL A 456 0.54 20.98 -42.34
C VAL A 456 1.00 19.58 -42.72
N SER A 457 1.48 18.80 -41.76
CA SER A 457 1.77 17.37 -41.94
C SER A 457 0.67 16.54 -41.29
N GLN A 458 0.04 15.63 -42.04
CA GLN A 458 -0.77 14.58 -41.44
C GLN A 458 0.11 13.76 -40.49
N ILE A 459 -0.18 13.82 -39.19
CA ILE A 459 0.41 12.91 -38.22
C ILE A 459 -0.27 11.56 -38.47
N ALA A 460 0.46 10.62 -39.09
CA ALA A 460 0.02 9.23 -39.10
C ALA A 460 -0.11 8.75 -37.64
N PRO A 461 -1.12 7.93 -37.30
CA PRO A 461 -1.24 7.37 -35.96
C PRO A 461 0.12 6.81 -35.52
N LEU A 462 0.54 7.12 -34.30
CA LEU A 462 1.80 6.61 -33.76
C LEU A 462 1.81 5.09 -33.91
N ASN A 463 2.75 4.58 -34.71
CA ASN A 463 2.94 3.14 -34.84
C ASN A 463 3.20 2.58 -33.44
N ALA A 464 2.67 1.38 -33.16
CA ALA A 464 3.02 0.67 -31.94
C ALA A 464 4.55 0.62 -31.80
N PRO A 465 5.11 0.86 -30.60
CA PRO A 465 6.55 0.93 -30.41
C PRO A 465 7.19 -0.35 -30.94
N SER A 466 8.14 -0.19 -31.88
CA SER A 466 8.84 -1.36 -32.42
C SER A 466 9.66 -2.00 -31.30
N THR A 467 9.63 -3.33 -31.22
CA THR A 467 10.48 -4.08 -30.30
C THR A 467 11.94 -3.82 -30.68
N GLY A 468 12.61 -2.96 -29.91
CA GLY A 468 13.99 -2.53 -30.17
C GLY A 468 14.17 -1.09 -30.67
N ALA A 469 13.13 -0.24 -30.67
CA ALA A 469 13.30 1.19 -30.93
C ALA A 469 14.33 1.81 -29.95
N GLU A 470 15.24 2.63 -30.48
CA GLU A 470 16.07 3.50 -29.64
C GLU A 470 15.15 4.39 -28.81
N LYS A 471 15.28 4.33 -27.48
CA LYS A 471 14.52 5.19 -26.60
C LYS A 471 15.06 6.62 -26.80
N GLY A 472 14.22 7.54 -27.27
CA GLY A 472 14.58 8.96 -27.43
C GLY A 472 14.88 9.67 -26.11
N PHE A 473 14.49 9.07 -24.99
CA PHE A 473 14.79 9.55 -23.64
C PHE A 473 15.47 8.45 -22.83
N THR A 474 16.45 8.84 -22.02
CA THR A 474 17.11 7.95 -21.06
C THR A 474 16.69 8.34 -19.66
N ARG A 475 16.30 7.36 -18.84
CA ARG A 475 16.02 7.61 -17.43
C ARG A 475 17.33 7.92 -16.70
N LEU A 476 17.37 9.05 -16.00
CA LEU A 476 18.43 9.40 -15.06
C LEU A 476 17.87 9.31 -13.64
N MET A 477 18.68 8.88 -12.68
CA MET A 477 18.29 8.93 -11.28
C MET A 477 18.63 10.31 -10.72
N GLY A 478 17.73 10.90 -9.92
CA GLY A 478 17.93 12.27 -9.40
C GLY A 478 19.27 12.47 -8.68
N ASN A 479 19.71 11.49 -7.88
CA ASN A 479 21.00 11.53 -7.20
C ASN A 479 22.21 11.46 -8.15
N GLU A 480 22.09 10.89 -9.34
CA GLU A 480 23.16 10.86 -10.36
C GLU A 480 23.38 12.25 -10.98
N ILE A 481 22.36 13.10 -10.93
CA ILE A 481 22.39 14.47 -11.46
C ILE A 481 22.35 15.52 -10.35
N GLY A 482 22.62 15.15 -9.09
CA GLY A 482 22.74 16.09 -7.98
C GLY A 482 21.44 16.53 -7.29
N LEU A 483 20.28 15.99 -7.71
CA LEU A 483 19.00 16.10 -6.99
C LEU A 483 18.93 15.07 -5.84
N ASP A 484 19.88 15.15 -4.89
CA ASP A 484 19.96 14.26 -3.74
C ASP A 484 19.09 14.77 -2.58
N LEU A 485 17.78 14.58 -2.71
CA LEU A 485 16.82 14.84 -1.64
C LEU A 485 16.34 13.54 -1.01
N PRO A 486 16.69 13.25 0.26
CA PRO A 486 16.09 12.11 0.93
C PRO A 486 14.59 12.36 1.10
N PRO A 487 13.71 11.44 0.67
CA PRO A 487 12.28 11.53 0.94
C PRO A 487 12.10 11.39 2.45
N LYS A 488 11.98 12.52 3.14
CA LYS A 488 11.73 12.59 4.57
C LYS A 488 10.25 12.85 4.75
N THR A 489 9.44 11.82 4.49
CA THR A 489 8.02 11.89 4.83
C THR A 489 7.87 11.83 6.34
N THR A 490 7.17 12.80 6.91
CA THR A 490 6.77 12.70 8.31
C THR A 490 5.57 11.76 8.41
N GLY A 491 5.41 11.08 9.56
CA GLY A 491 4.28 10.17 9.75
C GLY A 491 2.92 10.86 9.52
N PHE A 492 2.83 12.17 9.76
CA PHE A 492 1.63 12.96 9.52
C PHE A 492 1.35 13.19 8.02
N GLU A 493 2.37 13.46 7.20
CA GLU A 493 2.23 13.58 5.73
C GLU A 493 1.74 12.29 5.07
N VAL A 494 2.10 11.12 5.63
CA VAL A 494 1.62 9.81 5.15
C VAL A 494 0.17 9.55 5.55
N LEU A 495 -0.27 10.13 6.67
CA LEU A 495 -1.58 9.87 7.26
C LEU A 495 -2.67 10.84 6.76
N GLU A 496 -2.29 12.06 6.36
CA GLU A 496 -3.18 13.12 5.86
C GLU A 496 -2.63 13.76 4.57
N PRO A 497 -2.28 12.98 3.52
CA PRO A 497 -1.59 13.49 2.33
C PRO A 497 -2.39 14.60 1.61
N TYR A 498 -3.72 14.58 1.73
CA TYR A 498 -4.64 15.55 1.14
C TYR A 498 -4.46 16.99 1.65
N THR A 499 -3.78 17.19 2.77
CA THR A 499 -3.52 18.53 3.32
C THR A 499 -2.17 19.10 2.90
N PHE A 500 -1.38 18.33 2.13
CA PHE A 500 -0.02 18.66 1.74
C PHE A 500 0.12 18.80 0.22
N PHE A 501 0.00 20.02 -0.26
CA PHE A 501 0.51 20.44 -1.58
C PHE A 501 2.02 20.26 -1.68
N TRP A 502 2.48 19.76 -2.82
CA TRP A 502 3.89 19.69 -3.19
C TRP A 502 4.09 20.38 -4.54
N GLY A 503 4.41 21.67 -4.51
CA GLY A 503 4.75 22.45 -5.70
C GLY A 503 6.17 22.19 -6.20
N LEU A 504 6.34 22.21 -7.52
CA LEU A 504 7.61 22.26 -8.21
C LEU A 504 7.55 23.42 -9.21
N ALA A 505 8.56 24.27 -9.20
CA ALA A 505 8.76 25.30 -10.20
C ALA A 505 10.06 25.06 -10.97
N ALA A 506 10.06 25.40 -12.25
CA ALA A 506 11.22 25.29 -13.11
C ALA A 506 11.36 26.57 -13.95
N GLY A 507 12.59 27.08 -14.06
CA GLY A 507 12.89 28.30 -14.82
C GLY A 507 14.39 28.60 -14.82
N ASP A 508 14.87 29.31 -15.84
CA ASP A 508 16.26 29.76 -15.92
C ASP A 508 16.44 31.01 -15.05
N THR A 509 16.77 30.81 -13.77
CA THR A 509 16.81 31.90 -12.80
C THR A 509 18.09 32.73 -12.87
N THR A 510 19.14 32.21 -13.52
CA THR A 510 20.43 32.87 -13.71
C THR A 510 20.59 33.50 -15.10
N GLY A 511 19.71 33.17 -16.05
CA GLY A 511 19.80 33.60 -17.44
C GLY A 511 20.94 32.93 -18.22
N ASP A 512 21.39 31.76 -17.78
CA ASP A 512 22.51 31.03 -18.39
C ASP A 512 22.09 29.97 -19.41
N GLY A 513 20.78 29.87 -19.67
CA GLY A 513 20.15 28.93 -20.59
C GLY A 513 19.86 27.55 -19.97
N TRP A 514 20.21 27.33 -18.70
CA TRP A 514 19.88 26.08 -17.99
C TRP A 514 18.68 26.28 -17.08
N VAL A 515 17.74 25.33 -17.15
CA VAL A 515 16.56 25.34 -16.29
C VAL A 515 16.94 24.92 -14.88
N ASP A 516 16.69 25.79 -13.91
CA ASP A 516 16.80 25.54 -12.48
C ASP A 516 15.47 25.00 -11.92
N ILE A 517 15.52 24.45 -10.70
CA ILE A 517 14.36 23.83 -10.05
C ILE A 517 14.20 24.35 -8.63
N VAL A 518 12.97 24.70 -8.26
CA VAL A 518 12.56 24.98 -6.88
C VAL A 518 11.48 24.00 -6.46
N LEU A 519 11.63 23.42 -5.27
CA LEU A 519 10.73 22.43 -4.70
C LEU A 519 10.13 22.95 -3.41
N ALA A 520 8.80 22.97 -3.33
CA ALA A 520 8.06 23.19 -2.10
C ALA A 520 8.17 21.96 -1.19
N ARG A 521 8.24 22.19 0.12
CA ARG A 521 8.55 21.17 1.12
C ARG A 521 7.83 21.47 2.43
N SER A 522 7.82 20.48 3.32
CA SER A 522 7.24 20.65 4.64
C SER A 522 8.20 21.37 5.60
N GLY A 523 7.61 22.11 6.56
CA GLY A 523 8.39 22.84 7.56
C GLY A 523 9.31 21.93 8.40
N ALA A 524 9.02 20.63 8.51
CA ALA A 524 9.84 19.68 9.26
C ALA A 524 11.22 19.42 8.63
N ILE A 525 11.38 19.70 7.33
CA ILE A 525 12.60 19.41 6.54
C ILE A 525 13.18 20.65 5.86
N GLY A 526 12.55 21.81 6.07
CA GLY A 526 12.81 23.08 5.38
C GLY A 526 11.72 23.32 4.34
N GLY A 527 11.12 24.51 4.32
CA GLY A 527 9.93 24.84 3.51
C GLY A 527 10.17 24.83 2.00
N LEU A 528 11.39 25.07 1.54
CA LEU A 528 11.77 25.07 0.13
C LEU A 528 13.15 24.43 -0.08
N ALA A 529 13.41 23.95 -1.30
CA ALA A 529 14.75 23.64 -1.77
C ALA A 529 14.94 24.14 -3.20
N TYR A 530 16.02 24.88 -3.44
CA TYR A 530 16.36 25.43 -4.74
C TYR A 530 17.65 24.80 -5.27
N PHE A 531 17.62 24.40 -6.53
CA PHE A 531 18.69 23.71 -7.23
C PHE A 531 19.02 24.47 -8.51
N ARG A 532 20.27 24.92 -8.62
CA ARG A 532 20.78 25.47 -9.87
C ARG A 532 21.32 24.38 -10.77
N ASN A 533 21.02 24.45 -12.06
CA ASN A 533 21.51 23.52 -13.05
C ASN A 533 22.82 24.03 -13.66
N VAL A 534 23.92 23.34 -13.37
CA VAL A 534 25.24 23.72 -13.84
C VAL A 534 25.71 22.70 -14.87
N GLY A 535 25.27 22.87 -16.11
CA GLY A 535 25.70 22.02 -17.23
C GLY A 535 25.17 20.59 -17.18
N GLY A 536 23.96 20.39 -16.66
CA GLY A 536 23.30 19.09 -16.52
C GLY A 536 23.46 18.44 -15.13
N GLU A 537 24.15 19.11 -14.20
CA GLU A 537 24.26 18.70 -12.80
C GLU A 537 23.59 19.75 -11.90
N PHE A 538 22.61 19.32 -11.11
CA PHE A 538 21.89 20.16 -10.15
C PHE A 538 22.67 20.32 -8.86
N LYS A 539 22.82 21.56 -8.41
CA LYS A 539 23.49 21.91 -7.15
C LYS A 539 22.53 22.69 -6.27
N GLN A 540 22.30 22.17 -5.06
CA GLN A 540 21.46 22.87 -4.10
C GLN A 540 22.10 24.20 -3.71
N VAL A 541 21.32 25.28 -3.82
CA VAL A 541 21.72 26.63 -3.41
C VAL A 541 21.00 26.97 -2.11
N PRO A 542 21.69 27.55 -1.12
CA PRO A 542 21.04 27.98 0.11
C PRO A 542 20.03 29.08 -0.19
N LEU A 543 18.83 28.95 0.39
CA LEU A 543 17.80 29.98 0.42
C LEU A 543 17.68 30.51 1.84
N SER A 544 17.45 31.83 1.96
CA SER A 544 17.08 32.46 3.23
C SER A 544 15.89 33.36 3.01
N LEU A 545 14.70 32.78 3.18
CA LEU A 545 13.41 33.43 3.01
C LEU A 545 12.74 33.68 4.38
N GLY A 546 13.57 33.80 5.43
CA GLY A 546 13.15 34.25 6.75
C GLY A 546 12.05 33.37 7.36
N PRO A 547 10.88 33.92 7.73
CA PRO A 547 9.77 33.17 8.32
C PRO A 547 9.29 31.98 7.49
N VAL A 548 9.49 31.96 6.17
CA VAL A 548 9.01 30.90 5.27
C VAL A 548 9.89 29.64 5.34
N ASP A 549 11.17 29.76 5.70
CA ASP A 549 12.17 28.67 5.65
C ASP A 549 11.78 27.44 6.50
N GLY A 550 10.94 27.64 7.54
CA GLY A 550 10.47 26.60 8.45
C GLY A 550 8.98 26.27 8.33
N GLN A 551 8.30 26.77 7.31
CA GLN A 551 6.85 26.63 7.16
C GLN A 551 6.50 25.58 6.13
N PHE A 552 5.24 25.16 6.13
CA PHE A 552 4.71 24.35 5.05
C PHE A 552 4.48 25.27 3.84
N VAL A 553 5.28 25.09 2.79
CA VAL A 553 5.09 25.78 1.52
C VAL A 553 4.26 24.87 0.63
N GLY A 554 3.08 25.32 0.25
CA GLY A 554 2.20 24.54 -0.61
C GLY A 554 2.49 24.78 -2.09
N THR A 555 2.78 26.04 -2.44
CA THR A 555 2.91 26.46 -3.82
C THR A 555 4.15 27.30 -4.02
N VAL A 556 4.89 26.99 -5.08
CA VAL A 556 6.01 27.79 -5.58
C VAL A 556 5.88 27.88 -7.10
N MET A 557 6.11 29.06 -7.66
CA MET A 557 6.11 29.32 -9.10
C MET A 557 7.27 30.24 -9.47
N LEU A 558 7.77 30.10 -10.69
CA LEU A 558 8.77 30.97 -11.29
C LEU A 558 8.16 31.65 -12.52
N SER A 559 8.09 32.98 -12.53
CA SER A 559 7.57 33.77 -13.65
C SER A 559 8.23 35.15 -13.67
N ASP A 560 8.51 35.69 -14.85
CA ASP A 560 9.11 37.04 -14.99
C ASP A 560 8.01 38.11 -14.79
N LEU A 561 7.92 38.64 -13.57
CA LEU A 561 6.83 39.55 -13.19
C LEU A 561 7.20 41.03 -13.38
N ASN A 562 8.46 41.34 -13.66
CA ASN A 562 8.93 42.71 -13.87
C ASN A 562 9.49 42.97 -15.28
N GLY A 563 9.47 41.95 -16.15
CA GLY A 563 9.89 42.03 -17.55
C GLY A 563 11.41 42.14 -17.73
N ASP A 564 12.22 41.72 -16.76
CA ASP A 564 13.68 41.78 -16.82
C ASP A 564 14.34 40.55 -17.46
N ALA A 565 13.52 39.64 -17.99
CA ALA A 565 13.88 38.37 -18.59
C ALA A 565 14.49 37.34 -17.61
N ARG A 566 14.32 37.53 -16.29
CA ARG A 566 14.63 36.53 -15.28
C ARG A 566 13.37 36.20 -14.47
N PRO A 567 13.01 34.92 -14.31
CA PRO A 567 11.86 34.54 -13.50
C PRO A 567 12.03 34.93 -12.03
N ASP A 568 11.04 35.64 -11.50
CA ASP A 568 10.83 35.92 -10.08
C ASP A 568 10.09 34.77 -9.40
N MET A 569 10.20 34.67 -8.07
CA MET A 569 9.67 33.54 -7.33
C MET A 569 8.43 33.91 -6.51
N LEU A 570 7.28 33.37 -6.88
CA LEU A 570 6.06 33.43 -6.06
C LEU A 570 6.05 32.23 -5.10
N VAL A 571 5.84 32.49 -3.81
CA VAL A 571 5.76 31.49 -2.75
C VAL A 571 4.50 31.71 -1.93
N SER A 572 3.66 30.69 -1.83
CA SER A 572 2.55 30.67 -0.88
C SER A 572 2.84 29.67 0.23
N ALA A 573 2.99 30.19 1.45
CA ALA A 573 3.20 29.40 2.64
C ALA A 573 1.88 29.31 3.43
N PHE A 574 1.51 28.09 3.84
CA PHE A 574 0.21 27.84 4.43
C PHE A 574 0.02 28.64 5.72
N LEU A 575 -1.03 29.48 5.75
CA LEU A 575 -1.35 30.43 6.83
C LEU A 575 -0.22 31.43 7.16
N GLN A 576 0.79 31.56 6.30
CA GLN A 576 1.93 32.45 6.47
C GLN A 576 2.03 33.49 5.34
N GLY A 577 1.01 33.54 4.48
CA GLY A 577 0.88 34.54 3.43
C GLY A 577 1.45 34.08 2.09
N THR A 578 1.33 34.98 1.12
CA THR A 578 1.82 34.81 -0.25
C THR A 578 2.81 35.93 -0.53
N HIS A 579 3.99 35.56 -1.02
CA HIS A 579 5.12 36.46 -1.20
C HIS A 579 5.67 36.32 -2.62
N ILE A 580 6.09 37.44 -3.21
CA ILE A 580 6.92 37.46 -4.42
C ILE A 580 8.33 37.85 -3.99
N PHE A 581 9.32 37.03 -4.32
CA PHE A 581 10.73 37.32 -4.13
C PHE A 581 11.34 37.73 -5.47
N TRP A 582 11.91 38.94 -5.52
CA TRP A 582 12.53 39.46 -6.72
C TRP A 582 13.86 38.76 -6.98
N ASN A 583 14.07 38.37 -8.24
CA ASN A 583 15.28 37.70 -8.64
C ASN A 583 16.44 38.70 -8.81
N ARG A 584 17.51 38.52 -8.03
CA ARG A 584 18.77 39.27 -8.18
C ARG A 584 19.88 38.33 -8.64
N ASP A 585 19.93 38.08 -9.94
CA ASP A 585 20.94 37.21 -10.59
C ASP A 585 20.99 35.78 -9.98
N GLY A 586 19.81 35.19 -9.84
CA GLY A 586 19.56 33.88 -9.24
C GLY A 586 19.50 33.89 -7.71
N GLU A 587 19.67 35.05 -7.06
CA GLU A 587 19.59 35.19 -5.60
C GLU A 587 18.21 35.72 -5.16
N PHE A 588 17.65 35.08 -4.13
CA PHE A 588 16.38 35.43 -3.51
C PHE A 588 16.60 35.69 -2.03
N SER A 589 16.01 36.78 -1.50
CA SER A 589 16.21 37.19 -0.10
C SER A 589 14.90 37.67 0.55
N TRP A 590 14.79 37.50 1.87
CA TRP A 590 13.63 37.97 2.61
C TRP A 590 13.43 39.49 2.53
N GLU A 591 14.51 40.26 2.42
CA GLU A 591 14.50 41.72 2.37
C GLU A 591 13.99 42.26 1.02
N ASP A 592 14.14 41.49 -0.06
CA ASP A 592 13.76 41.89 -1.42
C ASP A 592 12.52 41.11 -1.88
N ARG A 593 11.39 41.41 -1.23
CA ARG A 593 10.11 40.75 -1.50
C ARG A 593 8.96 41.75 -1.49
N VAL A 594 7.85 41.32 -2.09
CA VAL A 594 6.54 41.96 -1.95
C VAL A 594 5.58 40.97 -1.31
N ASP A 595 4.83 41.45 -0.31
CA ASP A 595 3.78 40.68 0.34
C ASP A 595 2.46 40.94 -0.40
N LEU A 596 1.81 39.89 -0.89
CA LEU A 596 0.50 40.01 -1.55
C LEU A 596 -0.62 39.95 -0.51
N ASP A 597 -1.51 40.93 -0.51
CA ASP A 597 -2.69 40.94 0.36
C ASP A 597 -3.76 39.98 -0.16
N ASN A 598 -3.60 38.71 0.22
CA ASN A 598 -4.52 37.63 -0.17
C ASN A 598 -5.71 37.47 0.82
N GLY A 599 -5.95 38.46 1.69
CA GLY A 599 -6.96 38.36 2.74
C GLY A 599 -6.73 37.18 3.68
N GLU A 600 -7.80 36.43 3.97
CA GLU A 600 -7.77 35.31 4.92
C GLU A 600 -7.49 33.94 4.26
N ALA A 601 -7.04 33.94 2.99
CA ALA A 601 -6.74 32.70 2.27
C ALA A 601 -5.62 31.92 2.94
N GLY A 602 -5.83 30.60 3.08
CA GLY A 602 -4.84 29.72 3.69
C GLY A 602 -3.64 29.50 2.79
N LEU A 603 -3.86 29.43 1.48
CA LEU A 603 -2.86 29.21 0.45
C LEU A 603 -3.41 29.70 -0.90
N VAL A 604 -2.53 30.08 -1.83
CA VAL A 604 -2.86 30.05 -3.26
C VAL A 604 -2.65 28.61 -3.77
N GLY A 605 -3.73 27.87 -4.00
CA GLY A 605 -3.68 26.47 -4.42
C GLY A 605 -3.22 26.32 -5.86
N ALA A 606 -3.76 27.13 -6.77
CA ALA A 606 -3.39 27.14 -8.17
C ALA A 606 -3.25 28.58 -8.68
N PRO A 607 -2.02 29.12 -8.74
CA PRO A 607 -1.77 30.41 -9.34
C PRO A 607 -1.75 30.31 -10.87
N GLY A 608 -2.30 31.31 -11.55
CA GLY A 608 -2.17 31.51 -12.99
C GLY A 608 -1.53 32.88 -13.30
N PHE A 609 -0.84 32.99 -14.43
CA PHE A 609 -0.15 34.22 -14.85
C PHE A 609 -0.53 34.56 -16.29
N ALA A 610 -1.02 35.78 -16.51
CA ALA A 610 -1.35 36.30 -17.84
C ALA A 610 -1.51 37.81 -17.78
N ASP A 611 -1.36 38.50 -18.91
CA ASP A 611 -1.76 39.90 -19.05
C ASP A 611 -3.29 39.96 -19.23
N LEU A 612 -4.03 40.20 -18.14
CA LEU A 612 -5.49 40.05 -18.10
C LEU A 612 -6.22 41.33 -18.52
N ASP A 613 -5.56 42.47 -18.49
CA ASP A 613 -6.09 43.76 -18.95
C ASP A 613 -5.39 44.35 -20.18
N ASN A 614 -4.46 43.61 -20.77
CA ASN A 614 -3.72 43.91 -22.00
C ASN A 614 -2.86 45.18 -21.86
N ASP A 615 -2.24 45.39 -20.70
CA ASP A 615 -1.35 46.51 -20.41
C ASP A 615 0.14 46.19 -20.60
N GLY A 616 0.46 44.92 -20.85
CA GLY A 616 1.79 44.40 -21.13
C GLY A 616 2.51 43.82 -19.91
N ASP A 617 1.93 43.89 -18.72
CA ASP A 617 2.46 43.31 -17.49
C ASP A 617 1.70 42.02 -17.12
N LEU A 618 2.41 41.02 -16.56
CA LEU A 618 1.75 39.77 -16.14
C LEU A 618 1.00 39.98 -14.83
N ASP A 619 -0.30 39.76 -14.84
CA ASP A 619 -1.16 39.69 -13.66
C ASP A 619 -1.17 38.28 -13.06
N ILE A 620 -1.64 38.18 -11.82
CA ILE A 620 -1.69 36.92 -11.09
C ILE A 620 -3.14 36.57 -10.75
N LEU A 621 -3.62 35.46 -11.30
CA LEU A 621 -4.81 34.78 -10.79
C LEU A 621 -4.40 33.97 -9.55
N ALA A 622 -4.99 34.28 -8.40
CA ALA A 622 -4.84 33.51 -7.18
C ALA A 622 -6.08 32.67 -6.94
N ALA A 623 -6.07 31.44 -7.45
CA ALA A 623 -7.09 30.45 -7.12
C ALA A 623 -6.79 29.89 -5.73
N ASN A 624 -7.63 30.25 -4.76
CA ASN A 624 -7.30 30.15 -3.35
C ASN A 624 -7.82 28.86 -2.72
N TRP A 625 -7.06 28.38 -1.74
CA TRP A 625 -7.37 27.18 -0.99
C TRP A 625 -7.25 27.44 0.51
N THR A 626 -8.06 26.73 1.31
CA THR A 626 -7.95 26.73 2.76
C THR A 626 -8.50 25.41 3.32
N ILE A 627 -8.09 25.04 4.54
CA ILE A 627 -8.50 23.76 5.15
C ILE A 627 -9.98 23.83 5.55
N GLY A 628 -10.82 23.06 4.87
CA GLY A 628 -12.28 23.06 5.03
C GLY A 628 -12.95 21.69 4.93
N THR A 629 -12.30 20.61 5.39
CA THR A 629 -12.73 19.19 5.42
C THR A 629 -14.21 18.86 5.18
N SER A 630 -14.49 18.13 4.08
CA SER A 630 -15.38 16.95 3.95
C SER A 630 -16.85 16.98 4.45
N ALA A 631 -17.40 18.11 4.90
CA ALA A 631 -18.83 18.20 5.21
C ALA A 631 -19.36 19.62 4.93
N ASN A 632 -20.07 19.73 3.81
CA ASN A 632 -20.83 20.90 3.42
C ASN A 632 -21.98 21.13 4.43
N ASN A 633 -21.73 21.90 5.50
CA ASN A 633 -22.72 22.29 6.52
C ASN A 633 -22.41 23.70 7.07
N GLY A 634 -22.43 24.72 6.22
CA GLY A 634 -22.35 26.12 6.68
C GLY A 634 -20.99 26.50 7.28
N ASN A 635 -19.92 25.96 6.71
CA ASN A 635 -18.58 26.15 7.25
C ASN A 635 -18.05 27.58 6.94
N PRO A 636 -17.75 28.40 7.96
CA PRO A 636 -17.17 29.74 7.79
C PRO A 636 -15.87 29.82 6.99
N TYR A 637 -15.12 28.72 6.92
CA TYR A 637 -13.81 28.70 6.26
C TYR A 637 -13.89 28.76 4.73
N LEU A 638 -15.06 28.57 4.11
CA LEU A 638 -15.19 28.76 2.65
C LEU A 638 -14.88 30.21 2.24
N LEU A 639 -15.33 31.22 3.01
CA LEU A 639 -15.06 32.62 2.66
C LEU A 639 -13.56 32.98 2.71
N SER A 640 -12.74 32.22 3.44
CA SER A 640 -11.29 32.42 3.40
C SER A 640 -10.67 32.01 2.06
N SER A 641 -11.23 31.04 1.32
CA SER A 641 -10.69 30.60 0.03
C SER A 641 -11.24 31.39 -1.17
N GLN A 642 -11.62 32.66 -0.95
CA GLN A 642 -12.12 33.51 -2.03
C GLN A 642 -11.02 33.79 -3.06
N ASP A 643 -11.25 33.42 -4.32
CA ASP A 643 -10.31 33.66 -5.43
C ASP A 643 -10.13 35.17 -5.72
N ARG A 644 -8.92 35.53 -6.16
CA ARG A 644 -8.52 36.93 -6.41
C ARG A 644 -7.69 37.06 -7.67
N ILE A 645 -7.63 38.28 -8.19
CA ILE A 645 -6.62 38.73 -9.16
C ILE A 645 -5.73 39.75 -8.46
N PHE A 646 -4.43 39.66 -8.68
CA PHE A 646 -3.48 40.72 -8.36
C PHE A 646 -3.05 41.38 -9.67
N TRP A 647 -3.50 42.61 -9.87
CA TRP A 647 -3.16 43.46 -11.00
C TRP A 647 -1.76 44.01 -10.81
N ASN A 648 -0.84 43.66 -11.69
CA ASN A 648 0.56 44.07 -11.63
C ASN A 648 0.73 45.42 -12.35
N ASP A 649 1.65 46.27 -11.88
CA ASP A 649 1.99 47.55 -12.53
C ASP A 649 3.36 47.56 -13.22
N GLY A 650 3.98 46.38 -13.32
CA GLY A 650 5.32 46.15 -13.89
C GLY A 650 6.47 46.69 -13.03
N LYS A 651 6.16 47.33 -11.89
CA LYS A 651 7.13 48.01 -11.01
C LYS A 651 7.09 47.47 -9.58
N GLY A 652 6.41 46.35 -9.39
CA GLY A 652 6.26 45.65 -8.12
C GLY A 652 5.11 46.15 -7.25
N GLY A 653 4.21 46.98 -7.80
CA GLY A 653 2.92 47.29 -7.21
C GLY A 653 1.85 46.29 -7.63
N PHE A 654 1.04 45.84 -6.67
CA PHE A 654 -0.07 44.91 -6.92
C PHE A 654 -1.37 45.45 -6.36
N GLU A 655 -2.39 45.61 -7.21
CA GLU A 655 -3.76 45.95 -6.81
C GLU A 655 -4.62 44.69 -6.76
N THR A 656 -5.32 44.46 -5.64
CA THR A 656 -6.13 43.26 -5.46
C THR A 656 -7.58 43.45 -5.90
N GLN A 657 -8.06 42.55 -6.75
CA GLN A 657 -9.47 42.40 -7.10
C GLN A 657 -10.02 41.05 -6.62
N VAL A 658 -11.15 41.08 -5.91
CA VAL A 658 -11.85 39.87 -5.49
C VAL A 658 -12.75 39.38 -6.63
N LEU A 659 -12.65 38.10 -6.98
CA LEU A 659 -13.53 37.48 -7.97
C LEU A 659 -14.90 37.13 -7.36
N THR A 660 -15.96 37.31 -8.13
CA THR A 660 -17.33 37.00 -7.68
C THR A 660 -17.66 35.54 -7.88
N GLY A 661 -18.09 34.83 -6.85
CA GLY A 661 -18.50 33.43 -6.97
C GLY A 661 -18.73 32.82 -5.60
N VAL A 662 -19.12 31.55 -5.56
CA VAL A 662 -19.07 30.81 -4.30
C VAL A 662 -17.61 30.39 -4.09
N PRO A 663 -16.94 30.82 -3.02
CA PRO A 663 -15.59 30.39 -2.72
C PRO A 663 -15.52 28.87 -2.54
N GLY A 664 -14.49 28.28 -3.13
CA GLY A 664 -14.29 26.83 -3.17
C GLY A 664 -12.88 26.46 -2.74
N GLU A 665 -12.58 25.18 -2.69
CA GLU A 665 -11.22 24.69 -2.52
C GLU A 665 -10.56 24.64 -3.91
N SER A 666 -10.02 25.77 -4.37
CA SER A 666 -9.47 25.87 -5.72
C SER A 666 -8.16 25.09 -5.83
N LEU A 667 -8.13 24.07 -6.70
CA LEU A 667 -6.97 23.18 -6.88
C LEU A 667 -6.33 23.28 -8.25
N THR A 668 -7.01 23.90 -9.21
CA THR A 668 -6.49 24.11 -10.56
C THR A 668 -7.05 25.39 -11.15
N SER A 669 -6.29 26.01 -12.04
CA SER A 669 -6.71 27.17 -12.81
C SER A 669 -6.14 27.10 -14.21
N LEU A 670 -6.89 27.60 -15.19
CA LEU A 670 -6.44 27.78 -16.58
C LEU A 670 -6.85 29.17 -17.04
N ILE A 671 -6.00 29.81 -17.85
CA ILE A 671 -6.25 31.13 -18.42
C ILE A 671 -6.13 31.02 -19.93
N GLU A 672 -7.23 31.30 -20.65
CA GLU A 672 -7.32 31.13 -22.10
C GLU A 672 -8.50 31.91 -22.67
N ASP A 673 -8.49 32.25 -23.96
CA ASP A 673 -9.61 32.92 -24.62
C ASP A 673 -10.71 31.90 -24.99
N ILE A 674 -11.63 31.67 -24.06
CA ILE A 674 -12.62 30.60 -24.15
C ILE A 674 -13.77 30.96 -25.08
N ASP A 675 -14.18 32.24 -25.09
CA ASP A 675 -15.27 32.71 -25.94
C ASP A 675 -14.82 33.35 -27.26
N GLY A 676 -13.51 33.38 -27.51
CA GLY A 676 -12.89 33.82 -28.77
C GLY A 676 -12.94 35.33 -28.97
N ASN A 677 -13.03 36.11 -27.89
CA ASN A 677 -13.16 37.57 -27.94
C ASN A 677 -11.81 38.30 -27.95
N GLY A 678 -10.70 37.57 -27.86
CA GLY A 678 -9.33 38.09 -27.85
C GLY A 678 -8.85 38.56 -26.47
N LEU A 679 -9.61 38.31 -25.40
CA LEU A 679 -9.24 38.59 -24.02
C LEU A 679 -9.13 37.26 -23.25
N PRO A 680 -8.12 37.09 -22.38
CA PRO A 680 -8.00 35.87 -21.60
C PRO A 680 -9.13 35.73 -20.57
N ASP A 681 -9.85 34.62 -20.63
CA ASP A 681 -10.84 34.16 -19.66
C ASP A 681 -10.20 33.26 -18.60
N LEU A 682 -10.93 32.96 -17.52
CA LEU A 682 -10.41 32.18 -16.39
C LEU A 682 -11.27 30.95 -16.13
N ILE A 683 -10.62 29.81 -15.92
CA ILE A 683 -11.23 28.60 -15.36
C ILE A 683 -10.62 28.35 -13.99
N ILE A 684 -11.46 28.07 -13.01
CA ILE A 684 -11.04 27.66 -11.67
C ILE A 684 -11.75 26.35 -11.33
N GLY A 685 -10.96 25.30 -11.13
CA GLY A 685 -11.45 24.01 -10.70
C GLY A 685 -11.43 23.90 -9.18
N ASP A 686 -12.57 23.52 -8.61
CA ASP A 686 -12.76 23.39 -7.17
C ASP A 686 -12.89 21.92 -6.74
N ASP A 687 -12.61 21.67 -5.46
CA ASP A 687 -12.89 20.39 -4.81
C ASP A 687 -14.11 20.40 -3.86
N VAL A 688 -14.67 19.20 -3.71
CA VAL A 688 -15.73 18.80 -2.77
C VAL A 688 -17.11 19.45 -2.98
N SER A 689 -17.22 20.76 -2.80
CA SER A 689 -18.51 21.39 -2.43
C SER A 689 -19.01 22.47 -3.39
N THR A 690 -18.13 23.17 -4.08
CA THR A 690 -18.51 24.16 -5.11
C THR A 690 -18.32 23.57 -6.49
N ALA A 691 -19.04 24.13 -7.47
CA ALA A 691 -18.80 23.77 -8.85
C ALA A 691 -17.66 24.62 -9.40
N ASP A 692 -16.94 24.07 -10.37
CA ASP A 692 -15.93 24.79 -11.13
C ASP A 692 -16.49 26.11 -11.66
N LYS A 693 -15.65 27.12 -11.78
CA LYS A 693 -16.05 28.49 -12.14
C LYS A 693 -15.36 28.86 -13.44
N ILE A 694 -16.13 29.34 -14.41
CA ILE A 694 -15.61 29.95 -15.64
C ILE A 694 -15.96 31.43 -15.60
N TYR A 695 -14.96 32.28 -15.74
CA TYR A 695 -15.06 33.73 -15.74
C TYR A 695 -14.73 34.27 -17.12
N LEU A 696 -15.71 34.89 -17.75
CA LEU A 696 -15.53 35.54 -19.04
C LEU A 696 -15.08 36.98 -18.83
N ASN A 697 -13.94 37.32 -19.40
CA ASN A 697 -13.37 38.65 -19.41
C ASN A 697 -14.20 39.53 -20.35
N GLN A 698 -14.60 40.70 -19.85
CA GLN A 698 -15.40 41.68 -20.61
C GLN A 698 -14.59 42.94 -20.91
N GLY A 699 -13.29 42.90 -20.66
CA GLY A 699 -12.39 44.06 -20.70
C GLY A 699 -12.57 44.97 -19.50
N ASP A 700 -11.72 46.00 -19.41
CA ASP A 700 -11.71 46.98 -18.32
C ASP A 700 -11.69 46.33 -16.91
N ARG A 701 -10.94 45.24 -16.74
CA ARG A 701 -10.83 44.45 -15.49
C ARG A 701 -12.16 43.86 -15.00
N LYS A 702 -13.16 43.70 -15.87
CA LYS A 702 -14.48 43.14 -15.51
C LYS A 702 -14.60 41.69 -15.94
N PHE A 703 -14.91 40.83 -14.97
CA PHE A 703 -15.17 39.41 -15.20
C PHE A 703 -16.61 39.05 -14.88
N ARG A 704 -17.23 38.22 -15.73
CA ARG A 704 -18.58 37.70 -15.55
C ARG A 704 -18.55 36.19 -15.47
N LEU A 705 -19.18 35.61 -14.45
CA LEU A 705 -19.40 34.16 -14.40
C LEU A 705 -20.20 33.68 -15.61
N ALA A 706 -19.68 32.66 -16.29
CA ALA A 706 -20.38 31.94 -17.34
C ALA A 706 -21.64 31.27 -16.77
N ARG A 707 -22.67 31.20 -17.61
CA ARG A 707 -23.95 30.54 -17.29
C ARG A 707 -24.14 29.35 -18.20
N LYS A 708 -24.96 28.39 -17.76
CA LYS A 708 -25.38 27.27 -18.62
C LYS A 708 -25.99 27.72 -19.95
N SER A 709 -26.64 28.89 -19.98
CA SER A 709 -27.20 29.49 -21.20
C SER A 709 -26.14 29.91 -22.22
N ASP A 710 -24.90 30.11 -21.80
CA ASP A 710 -23.81 30.57 -22.65
C ASP A 710 -23.25 29.42 -23.51
N GLY A 711 -23.57 28.16 -23.17
CA GLY A 711 -23.30 27.00 -24.02
C GLY A 711 -21.83 26.55 -24.10
N ILE A 712 -20.95 27.13 -23.28
CA ILE A 712 -19.50 26.85 -23.28
C ILE A 712 -19.20 25.41 -22.86
N VAL A 713 -19.71 24.99 -21.69
CA VAL A 713 -19.60 23.62 -21.21
C VAL A 713 -20.97 23.03 -20.90
N PRO A 714 -21.21 21.74 -21.18
CA PRO A 714 -22.50 21.11 -20.93
C PRO A 714 -22.81 20.98 -19.43
N TYR A 715 -21.78 20.82 -18.60
CA TYR A 715 -21.84 20.75 -17.15
C TYR A 715 -20.51 21.18 -16.53
N LEU A 716 -20.57 21.67 -15.28
CA LEU A 716 -19.40 21.96 -14.46
C LEU A 716 -19.20 20.81 -13.47
N THR A 717 -17.95 20.49 -13.13
CA THR A 717 -17.66 19.48 -12.11
C THR A 717 -17.52 20.15 -10.74
N ARG A 718 -17.24 19.36 -9.70
CA ARG A 718 -17.12 19.83 -8.30
C ARG A 718 -15.91 19.27 -7.57
N THR A 719 -15.06 18.55 -8.30
CA THR A 719 -13.95 17.75 -7.77
C THR A 719 -12.80 17.78 -8.77
N SER A 720 -12.54 18.95 -9.35
CA SER A 720 -11.54 19.16 -10.39
C SER A 720 -10.16 19.32 -9.76
N MET A 721 -9.22 18.47 -10.18
CA MET A 721 -7.82 18.53 -9.74
C MET A 721 -6.90 19.13 -10.80
N SER A 722 -7.31 19.05 -12.07
CA SER A 722 -6.58 19.63 -13.19
C SER A 722 -7.57 19.96 -14.29
N VAL A 723 -7.34 21.08 -14.96
CA VAL A 723 -7.97 21.43 -16.23
C VAL A 723 -6.87 21.77 -17.23
N ASP A 724 -7.09 21.38 -18.48
CA ASP A 724 -6.23 21.72 -19.61
C ASP A 724 -7.12 21.88 -20.86
N MET A 725 -6.60 22.57 -21.87
CA MET A 725 -7.29 22.78 -23.13
C MET A 725 -6.33 22.60 -24.31
N GLY A 726 -6.88 22.18 -25.44
CA GLY A 726 -6.13 22.12 -26.68
C GLY A 726 -6.92 21.53 -27.82
N ASP A 727 -6.59 21.96 -29.03
CA ASP A 727 -7.12 21.45 -30.29
C ASP A 727 -6.62 20.01 -30.55
N THR A 728 -7.46 19.03 -30.21
CA THR A 728 -7.13 17.61 -30.30
C THR A 728 -7.54 16.97 -31.62
N ASP A 729 -8.45 17.61 -32.38
CA ASP A 729 -8.94 17.10 -33.67
C ASP A 729 -8.55 17.98 -34.88
N ASN A 730 -7.77 19.02 -34.63
CA ASN A 730 -7.19 19.97 -35.57
C ASN A 730 -8.24 20.83 -36.30
N ASP A 731 -9.32 21.21 -35.61
CA ASP A 731 -10.38 22.09 -36.13
C ASP A 731 -10.20 23.58 -35.75
N LEU A 732 -9.11 23.91 -35.03
CA LEU A 732 -8.77 25.22 -34.48
C LEU A 732 -9.71 25.70 -33.36
N VAL A 733 -10.43 24.78 -32.73
CA VAL A 733 -11.19 25.00 -31.50
C VAL A 733 -10.59 24.12 -30.40
N ASP A 734 -10.24 24.73 -29.27
CA ASP A 734 -9.64 23.97 -28.18
C ASP A 734 -10.70 23.16 -27.42
N GLU A 735 -10.45 21.86 -27.24
CA GLU A 735 -11.27 21.01 -26.37
C GLU A 735 -10.91 21.18 -24.90
N PHE A 736 -11.93 21.09 -24.04
CA PHE A 736 -11.74 21.05 -22.60
C PHE A 736 -11.42 19.64 -22.11
N TYR A 737 -10.33 19.51 -21.36
CA TYR A 737 -10.02 18.33 -20.59
C TYR A 737 -10.03 18.64 -19.09
N VAL A 738 -10.90 17.97 -18.33
CA VAL A 738 -11.00 18.13 -16.87
C VAL A 738 -10.77 16.79 -16.18
N ALA A 739 -9.74 16.74 -15.35
CA ALA A 739 -9.43 15.59 -14.50
C ALA A 739 -10.10 15.75 -13.13
N GLN A 740 -11.06 14.85 -12.85
CA GLN A 740 -11.84 14.87 -11.61
C GLN A 740 -11.59 13.65 -10.71
N ILE A 741 -11.59 13.86 -9.38
CA ILE A 741 -11.65 12.77 -8.40
C ILE A 741 -13.11 12.53 -8.03
N ALA A 742 -13.81 11.78 -8.88
CA ALA A 742 -15.18 11.39 -8.58
C ALA A 742 -15.20 10.22 -7.58
N TRP A 743 -15.61 10.45 -6.34
CA TRP A 743 -16.03 9.35 -5.46
C TRP A 743 -17.32 8.73 -5.99
N ASP A 744 -17.36 7.41 -6.18
CA ASP A 744 -18.51 6.67 -6.71
C ASP A 744 -19.84 6.94 -5.96
N ASN A 745 -19.80 7.48 -4.74
CA ASN A 745 -20.98 7.83 -3.95
C ASN A 745 -21.64 9.18 -4.31
N TRP A 746 -21.01 9.99 -5.17
CA TRP A 746 -21.49 11.32 -5.58
C TRP A 746 -22.04 11.32 -7.02
N ARG A 747 -22.16 10.13 -7.59
CA ARG A 747 -22.56 9.85 -8.98
C ARG A 747 -24.06 9.79 -9.23
#